data_AF-A0A2E2T1D9-F1
#
_entry.id   AF-A0A2E2T1D9-F1
#
_cell.length_a   1.000
_cell.length_b   1.000
_cell.length_c   1.000
_cell.angle_alpha   90.00
_cell.angle_beta   90.00
_cell.angle_gamma   90.00
#
_symmetry.space_group_name_H-M   'P 1'
#
loop_
_entity.id
_entity.type
_entity.pdbx_description
1 polymer ?
#
loop_
_entity_poly.entity_id
_entity_poly.type
_entity_poly.pdbx_seq_one_letter_code
_entity_poly.pdbx_strand_id
1 'polypeptide(L)'
;MSILFDNPPPAIGCGDPGDPIDFGCSFYGGGYVSRPCVAPALTTRWWMYAEVKRTGLGETYNYICSTGAADNQFSVLFDVDGRLMVYQATYNIGSEAILVRTAGQFRDPAAHYSVFVEIDTTEAVPTERVKIVVDGIRQSTMPSSIFPALNLPLWAAATGYTQYLCRNQSNYFGVRQSQMNISLFVCGDGAGEVAATDFCYFNSYGHWVPKRFDPDALPLGNNGGVHKFADPLDLGKDASDNGNHFTATGLTVDNQITDTPSKNGTILNPLYVDSAKITPTNGNLTAIGNASNPAANNVAGTRIIRHKAFFAMTPVTLGNGSFYIGLQTANGLTYCYRQDGATVLAGAVSAYGAAFAVGDWVGCGYDPATGDVEFFKLVGGAWVSQGILPAAISAADVLPWVYASHQTRVDMNFGQRAWPAELPDGYTGHSTSNMPCPDILNPDDYFTVRLSSGGADITDLPWNPMVQKTLVVSKRRDMTASWRVSDTVRGDSLAWRCDVGGLEIASSLTFTANGIDVGADTEYQGSRVDYFWRASPKAGFDIIEVNHVTGTPTVVPHLAGGLIDYAWLVPLDGGDVRVFHQALPSGQYLRLNGGSVAGTDANWFASTAVNLTIGASLPTGRYSLPVWRTVPQFSVFVAYGGNSSVDGAFCPLDFLPRMALIKTSQAPNPHYALDIDRAPGNPITNELQPGTNGVENTITIDAVDFVSHGLKQRSSTSENNTTPNTIIPVAAWAQTPGKFARAR
;
A
#
# COMPACT_ATOMS: atom_id res chain seq x y z
N MET A 1 29.84 -18.40 -27.02
CA MET A 1 28.72 -19.36 -26.86
C MET A 1 27.65 -18.60 -26.11
N SER A 2 26.71 -18.01 -26.87
CA SER A 2 25.69 -17.08 -26.37
C SER A 2 24.55 -17.89 -25.78
N ILE A 3 24.33 -17.78 -24.46
CA ILE A 3 23.13 -18.34 -23.83
C ILE A 3 22.08 -17.23 -23.85
N LEU A 4 21.06 -17.45 -24.68
CA LEU A 4 19.91 -16.58 -24.84
C LEU A 4 19.06 -16.63 -23.56
N PHE A 5 18.89 -15.47 -22.92
CA PHE A 5 17.79 -15.22 -21.99
C PHE A 5 16.51 -14.97 -22.81
N ASP A 6 15.96 -16.00 -23.44
CA ASP A 6 14.65 -15.94 -24.13
C ASP A 6 13.53 -16.43 -23.21
N ASN A 7 13.28 -15.67 -22.14
CA ASN A 7 11.95 -15.63 -21.56
C ASN A 7 11.67 -14.16 -21.23
N PRO A 8 10.98 -13.40 -22.11
CA PRO A 8 10.41 -12.14 -21.65
C PRO A 8 9.58 -12.45 -20.40
N PRO A 9 9.72 -11.69 -19.30
CA PRO A 9 8.89 -11.91 -18.13
C PRO A 9 7.42 -11.87 -18.60
N PRO A 10 6.54 -12.74 -18.08
CA PRO A 10 5.13 -12.65 -18.40
C PRO A 10 4.69 -11.23 -18.08
N ALA A 11 4.31 -10.48 -19.11
CA ALA A 11 3.48 -9.29 -18.95
C ALA A 11 2.43 -9.66 -17.93
N ILE A 12 2.34 -8.91 -16.82
CA ILE A 12 1.38 -9.10 -15.74
C ILE A 12 0.03 -9.49 -16.40
N GLY A 13 -0.32 -10.78 -16.36
CA GLY A 13 -1.13 -11.45 -17.39
C GLY A 13 -2.63 -11.14 -17.40
N CYS A 14 -3.02 -9.93 -17.01
CA CYS A 14 -4.39 -9.43 -16.94
C CYS A 14 -4.36 -7.96 -16.56
N GLY A 15 -5.32 -7.19 -17.09
CA GLY A 15 -5.44 -5.76 -16.86
C GLY A 15 -4.22 -5.02 -17.39
N ASP A 16 -4.30 -4.47 -18.60
CA ASP A 16 -3.21 -3.77 -19.31
C ASP A 16 -2.11 -3.22 -18.36
N PRO A 17 -1.00 -3.95 -18.18
CA PRO A 17 -0.04 -3.65 -17.14
C PRO A 17 1.00 -2.61 -17.55
N GLY A 18 0.82 -2.02 -18.74
CA GLY A 18 1.81 -1.20 -19.39
C GLY A 18 2.99 -2.03 -19.91
N ASP A 19 3.98 -1.30 -20.42
CA ASP A 19 5.18 -1.88 -20.98
C ASP A 19 6.14 -2.38 -19.87
N PRO A 20 6.82 -3.51 -20.06
CA PRO A 20 7.71 -4.06 -19.05
C PRO A 20 8.95 -3.20 -18.84
N ILE A 21 9.32 -3.04 -17.57
CA ILE A 21 10.66 -2.59 -17.14
C ILE A 21 11.36 -3.81 -16.56
N ASP A 22 12.36 -4.33 -17.25
CA ASP A 22 12.94 -5.65 -16.92
C ASP A 22 13.92 -5.59 -15.74
N PHE A 23 14.68 -4.49 -15.65
CA PHE A 23 15.79 -4.36 -14.71
C PHE A 23 15.74 -3.05 -13.94
N GLY A 24 16.39 -3.07 -12.80
CA GLY A 24 16.72 -1.88 -12.03
C GLY A 24 18.06 -2.03 -11.33
N CYS A 25 18.49 -0.96 -10.69
CA CYS A 25 19.67 -0.96 -9.84
C CYS A 25 19.28 -0.73 -8.38
N SER A 26 19.90 -1.55 -7.54
CA SER A 26 19.76 -1.59 -6.10
C SER A 26 20.89 -0.78 -5.46
N PHE A 27 20.59 0.41 -4.95
CA PHE A 27 21.59 1.33 -4.39
C PHE A 27 21.76 1.11 -2.89
N TYR A 28 22.37 -0.02 -2.52
CA TYR A 28 22.65 -0.39 -1.12
C TYR A 28 24.16 -0.46 -0.85
N GLY A 29 24.54 -0.53 0.43
CA GLY A 29 25.95 -0.57 0.84
C GLY A 29 26.76 0.69 0.51
N GLY A 30 26.08 1.80 0.21
CA GLY A 30 26.71 3.05 -0.20
C GLY A 30 27.06 3.14 -1.69
N GLY A 31 26.57 2.22 -2.53
CA GLY A 31 26.71 2.32 -3.97
C GLY A 31 26.01 3.55 -4.56
N TYR A 32 26.60 4.14 -5.59
CA TYR A 32 26.05 5.29 -6.32
C TYR A 32 26.59 5.33 -7.74
N VAL A 33 25.97 6.15 -8.59
CA VAL A 33 26.52 6.49 -9.91
C VAL A 33 26.71 8.00 -10.00
N SER A 34 27.76 8.47 -10.69
CA SER A 34 28.05 9.91 -10.81
C SER A 34 28.63 10.31 -12.18
N ARG A 35 28.37 11.54 -12.61
CA ARG A 35 28.90 12.14 -13.85
C ARG A 35 29.17 13.64 -13.66
N PRO A 36 30.31 14.18 -14.14
CA PRO A 36 30.52 15.62 -14.21
C PRO A 36 29.57 16.29 -15.21
N CYS A 37 28.95 17.40 -14.84
CA CYS A 37 28.07 18.17 -15.70
C CYS A 37 28.86 19.01 -16.71
N VAL A 38 28.32 19.14 -17.91
CA VAL A 38 28.76 20.08 -18.96
C VAL A 38 27.84 21.30 -19.00
N ALA A 39 28.14 22.29 -19.84
CA ALA A 39 27.30 23.47 -19.99
C ALA A 39 25.87 23.05 -20.40
N PRO A 40 24.84 23.46 -19.64
CA PRO A 40 23.49 23.01 -19.90
C PRO A 40 22.93 23.63 -21.17
N ALA A 41 22.01 22.92 -21.83
CA ALA A 41 21.33 23.45 -23.02
C ALA A 41 20.45 24.67 -22.64
N LEU A 42 19.77 24.60 -21.48
CA LEU A 42 19.09 25.72 -20.85
C LEU A 42 19.46 25.81 -19.38
N THR A 43 19.69 27.03 -18.89
CA THR A 43 19.99 27.26 -17.46
C THR A 43 18.75 27.38 -16.59
N THR A 44 17.57 27.61 -17.18
CA THR A 44 16.31 27.90 -16.46
C THR A 44 15.33 26.73 -16.47
N ARG A 45 15.65 25.62 -17.16
CA ARG A 45 14.78 24.45 -17.29
C ARG A 45 15.53 23.17 -16.97
N TRP A 46 14.88 22.28 -16.24
CA TRP A 46 15.36 20.93 -15.97
C TRP A 46 14.20 20.02 -15.59
N TRP A 47 14.27 18.75 -15.96
CA TRP A 47 13.26 17.77 -15.60
C TRP A 47 13.87 16.39 -15.33
N MET A 48 13.12 15.58 -14.58
CA MET A 48 13.42 14.16 -14.42
C MET A 48 12.17 13.29 -14.35
N TYR A 49 12.36 12.02 -14.68
CA TYR A 49 11.44 10.94 -14.41
C TYR A 49 12.21 9.78 -13.75
N ALA A 50 11.64 9.16 -12.72
CA ALA A 50 12.21 7.95 -12.11
C ALA A 50 11.16 6.98 -11.59
N GLU A 51 11.43 5.69 -11.77
CA GLU A 51 10.70 4.60 -11.10
C GLU A 51 11.49 4.16 -9.88
N VAL A 52 10.98 4.50 -8.70
CA VAL A 52 11.72 4.42 -7.42
C VAL A 52 10.96 3.54 -6.44
N LYS A 53 11.62 2.54 -5.85
CA LYS A 53 11.12 1.84 -4.66
C LYS A 53 11.97 2.20 -3.46
N ARG A 54 11.35 2.95 -2.54
CA ARG A 54 11.99 3.41 -1.32
C ARG A 54 12.08 2.27 -0.32
N THR A 55 13.27 2.01 0.21
CA THR A 55 13.44 0.93 1.20
C THR A 55 13.88 1.45 2.57
N GLY A 56 14.59 2.59 2.63
CA GLY A 56 14.88 3.27 3.90
C GLY A 56 13.77 4.25 4.30
N LEU A 57 13.15 4.05 5.47
CA LEU A 57 12.12 4.94 6.03
C LEU A 57 12.65 5.62 7.31
N GLY A 58 12.46 6.94 7.40
CA GLY A 58 12.80 7.74 8.59
C GLY A 58 14.30 7.91 8.85
N GLU A 59 14.66 8.95 9.60
CA GLU A 59 16.01 9.28 10.12
C GLU A 59 17.05 9.88 9.16
N THR A 60 16.92 9.79 7.83
CA THR A 60 17.84 10.47 6.89
C THR A 60 17.18 10.85 5.56
N TYR A 61 17.70 11.90 4.93
CA TYR A 61 17.38 12.28 3.54
C TYR A 61 17.72 11.15 2.55
N ASN A 62 16.78 10.81 1.67
CA ASN A 62 16.95 9.81 0.62
C ASN A 62 16.88 10.50 -0.75
N TYR A 63 18.05 10.73 -1.34
CA TYR A 63 18.25 11.38 -2.63
C TYR A 63 17.91 10.43 -3.78
N ILE A 64 17.01 10.84 -4.67
CA ILE A 64 16.86 10.18 -5.98
C ILE A 64 18.03 10.63 -6.85
N CYS A 65 18.19 11.96 -6.98
CA CYS A 65 19.34 12.58 -7.62
C CYS A 65 19.78 13.85 -6.91
N SER A 66 21.05 14.19 -7.05
CA SER A 66 21.57 15.49 -6.63
C SER A 66 22.65 16.00 -7.59
N THR A 67 22.87 17.31 -7.58
CA THR A 67 24.07 17.93 -8.14
C THR A 67 24.71 18.83 -7.11
N GLY A 68 26.03 18.92 -7.11
CA GLY A 68 26.73 19.79 -6.17
C GLY A 68 28.13 20.18 -6.61
N ALA A 69 28.56 21.32 -6.09
CA ALA A 69 29.94 21.81 -6.14
C ALA A 69 30.22 22.60 -4.86
N ALA A 70 31.24 22.17 -4.10
CA ALA A 70 31.58 22.75 -2.80
C ALA A 70 30.37 22.86 -1.84
N ASP A 71 29.87 24.07 -1.58
CA ASP A 71 28.76 24.36 -0.66
C ASP A 71 27.40 24.54 -1.36
N ASN A 72 27.36 24.47 -2.69
CA ASN A 72 26.15 24.62 -3.49
C ASN A 72 25.57 23.25 -3.83
N GLN A 73 24.26 23.11 -3.65
CA GLN A 73 23.55 21.86 -3.90
C GLN A 73 22.22 22.10 -4.61
N PHE A 74 21.90 21.20 -5.54
CA PHE A 74 20.54 20.95 -6.00
C PHE A 74 20.18 19.48 -5.76
N SER A 75 18.92 19.16 -5.44
CA SER A 75 18.49 17.78 -5.19
C SER A 75 17.00 17.55 -5.41
N VAL A 76 16.68 16.33 -5.83
CA VAL A 76 15.35 15.73 -5.72
C VAL A 76 15.45 14.55 -4.76
N LEU A 77 14.72 14.60 -3.65
CA LEU A 77 14.90 13.68 -2.52
C LEU A 77 13.61 13.47 -1.72
N PHE A 78 13.55 12.40 -0.94
CA PHE A 78 12.61 12.27 0.17
C PHE A 78 13.25 12.80 1.45
N ASP A 79 12.58 13.74 2.12
CA ASP A 79 13.07 14.31 3.37
C ASP A 79 12.93 13.35 4.57
N VAL A 80 13.35 13.80 5.75
CA VAL A 80 13.32 13.00 6.98
C VAL A 80 11.88 12.62 7.40
N ASP A 81 10.89 13.42 7.00
CA ASP A 81 9.47 13.14 7.22
C ASP A 81 8.85 12.29 6.10
N GLY A 82 9.61 12.01 5.04
CA GLY A 82 9.19 11.27 3.86
C GLY A 82 8.48 12.10 2.80
N ARG A 83 8.55 13.43 2.85
CA ARG A 83 8.00 14.28 1.78
C ARG A 83 8.95 14.31 0.59
N LEU A 84 8.41 14.30 -0.62
CA LEU A 84 9.22 14.52 -1.81
C LEU A 84 9.56 16.01 -1.88
N MET A 85 10.84 16.30 -2.11
CA MET A 85 11.41 17.63 -2.02
C MET A 85 12.30 17.94 -3.21
N VAL A 86 12.10 19.11 -3.80
CA VAL A 86 13.03 19.75 -4.73
C VAL A 86 13.75 20.86 -3.97
N TYR A 87 15.07 20.83 -3.97
CA TYR A 87 15.90 21.68 -3.13
C TYR A 87 17.05 22.30 -3.92
N GLN A 88 17.30 23.60 -3.73
CA GLN A 88 18.49 24.29 -4.21
C GLN A 88 18.96 25.29 -3.16
N ALA A 89 20.18 25.13 -2.64
CA ALA A 89 20.70 25.97 -1.56
C ALA A 89 22.23 26.08 -1.51
N THR A 90 22.69 27.18 -0.95
CA THR A 90 24.10 27.42 -0.58
C THR A 90 24.22 27.34 0.93
N TYR A 91 24.94 26.34 1.44
CA TYR A 91 24.95 26.04 2.88
C TYR A 91 25.76 27.00 3.74
N ASN A 92 26.91 27.47 3.25
CA ASN A 92 27.80 28.32 4.05
C ASN A 92 27.20 29.68 4.45
N ILE A 93 26.13 30.10 3.77
CA ILE A 93 25.36 31.33 4.06
C ILE A 93 23.90 31.06 4.41
N GLY A 94 23.49 29.79 4.52
CA GLY A 94 22.12 29.40 4.89
C GLY A 94 21.04 29.91 3.92
N SER A 95 21.32 29.95 2.61
CA SER A 95 20.41 30.49 1.61
C SER A 95 19.70 29.40 0.81
N GLU A 96 18.37 29.40 0.81
CA GLU A 96 17.52 28.46 0.07
C GLU A 96 16.83 29.18 -1.09
N ALA A 97 17.22 28.86 -2.32
CA ALA A 97 16.63 29.43 -3.53
C ALA A 97 15.43 28.60 -4.03
N ILE A 98 15.41 27.30 -3.72
CA ILE A 98 14.30 26.39 -3.96
C ILE A 98 14.15 25.49 -2.73
N LEU A 99 12.94 25.42 -2.17
CA LEU A 99 12.53 24.47 -1.15
C LEU A 99 11.07 24.11 -1.40
N VAL A 100 10.81 23.24 -2.38
CA VAL A 100 9.44 22.81 -2.71
C VAL A 100 9.22 21.43 -2.13
N ARG A 101 8.27 21.29 -1.19
CA ARG A 101 7.96 20.02 -0.52
C ARG A 101 6.51 19.64 -0.76
N THR A 102 6.24 18.37 -1.01
CA THR A 102 4.87 17.83 -1.06
C THR A 102 4.19 17.95 0.30
N ALA A 103 2.86 18.15 0.30
CA ALA A 103 2.08 18.15 1.53
C ALA A 103 2.02 16.73 2.14
N GLY A 104 1.76 15.73 1.30
CA GLY A 104 1.77 14.30 1.65
C GLY A 104 3.18 13.73 1.82
N GLN A 105 3.25 12.67 2.62
CA GLN A 105 4.46 11.89 2.93
C GLN A 105 4.42 10.55 2.20
N PHE A 106 5.50 10.19 1.50
CA PHE A 106 5.64 8.95 0.75
C PHE A 106 6.36 7.90 1.62
N ARG A 107 5.57 7.07 2.30
CA ARG A 107 6.06 6.16 3.35
C ARG A 107 5.80 4.69 3.05
N ASP A 108 5.28 4.36 1.88
CA ASP A 108 5.15 3.00 1.41
C ASP A 108 6.49 2.44 0.89
N PRO A 109 7.02 1.35 1.50
CA PRO A 109 8.22 0.68 1.05
C PRO A 109 7.96 -0.51 0.11
N ALA A 110 6.70 -0.94 -0.05
CA ALA A 110 6.34 -2.21 -0.66
C ALA A 110 6.18 -2.16 -2.18
N ALA A 111 6.10 -0.98 -2.77
CA ALA A 111 5.89 -0.78 -4.20
C ALA A 111 6.77 0.34 -4.79
N HIS A 112 6.63 0.59 -6.09
CA HIS A 112 7.37 1.63 -6.82
C HIS A 112 6.51 2.89 -6.97
N TYR A 113 7.16 4.04 -6.87
CA TYR A 113 6.65 5.37 -7.18
C TYR A 113 7.13 5.79 -8.58
N SER A 114 6.25 6.41 -9.35
CA SER A 114 6.59 7.04 -10.63
C SER A 114 6.73 8.52 -10.34
N VAL A 115 7.97 8.99 -10.16
CA VAL A 115 8.27 10.36 -9.79
C VAL A 115 8.65 11.16 -11.02
N PHE A 116 7.85 12.18 -11.34
CA PHE A 116 8.16 13.17 -12.37
C PHE A 116 8.29 14.55 -11.74
N VAL A 117 9.37 15.25 -12.09
CA VAL A 117 9.62 16.62 -11.67
C VAL A 117 9.95 17.46 -12.90
N GLU A 118 9.22 18.56 -13.09
CA GLU A 118 9.54 19.58 -14.09
C GLU A 118 9.85 20.89 -13.37
N ILE A 119 10.92 21.55 -13.78
CA ILE A 119 11.30 22.89 -13.31
C ILE A 119 11.47 23.78 -14.53
N ASP A 120 10.70 24.86 -14.58
CA ASP A 120 10.88 25.95 -15.54
C ASP A 120 10.77 27.28 -14.79
N THR A 121 11.92 27.92 -14.55
CA THR A 121 11.97 29.18 -13.79
C THR A 121 11.50 30.39 -14.58
N THR A 122 11.22 30.24 -15.88
CA THR A 122 10.69 31.30 -16.74
C THR A 122 9.17 31.45 -16.63
N GLU A 123 8.49 30.48 -16.02
CA GLU A 123 7.05 30.52 -15.80
C GLU A 123 6.62 31.75 -14.99
N ALA A 124 5.59 32.44 -15.47
CA ALA A 124 5.12 33.69 -14.88
C ALA A 124 4.51 33.46 -13.49
N VAL A 125 3.81 32.34 -13.30
CA VAL A 125 3.16 31.96 -12.04
C VAL A 125 4.17 31.21 -11.14
N PRO A 126 4.49 31.71 -9.93
CA PRO A 126 5.50 31.09 -9.07
C PRO A 126 5.27 29.60 -8.79
N THR A 127 4.01 29.19 -8.54
CA THR A 127 3.65 27.79 -8.24
C THR A 127 3.69 26.86 -9.45
N GLU A 128 3.81 27.39 -10.66
CA GLU A 128 3.95 26.59 -11.89
C GLU A 128 5.43 26.36 -12.26
N ARG A 129 6.38 27.03 -11.59
CA ARG A 129 7.82 26.89 -11.86
C ARG A 129 8.41 25.56 -11.43
N VAL A 130 7.75 24.86 -10.51
CA VAL A 130 8.13 23.51 -10.06
C VAL A 130 6.87 22.67 -9.99
N LYS A 131 6.79 21.63 -10.83
CA LYS A 131 5.69 20.68 -10.86
C LYS A 131 6.20 19.32 -10.41
N ILE A 132 5.54 18.75 -9.40
CA ILE A 132 5.83 17.42 -8.89
C ILE A 132 4.60 16.55 -9.18
N VAL A 133 4.79 15.46 -9.91
CA VAL A 133 3.77 14.47 -10.24
C VAL A 133 4.25 13.12 -9.72
N VAL A 134 3.39 12.44 -8.96
CA VAL A 134 3.66 11.08 -8.46
C VAL A 134 2.50 10.19 -8.88
N ASP A 135 2.82 9.09 -9.56
CA ASP A 135 1.86 8.09 -10.07
C ASP A 135 0.70 8.73 -10.87
N GLY A 136 1.05 9.69 -11.74
CA GLY A 136 0.10 10.40 -12.60
C GLY A 136 -0.67 11.54 -11.93
N ILE A 137 -0.51 11.73 -10.62
CA ILE A 137 -1.23 12.76 -9.85
C ILE A 137 -0.31 13.91 -9.46
N ARG A 138 -0.72 15.14 -9.83
CA ARG A 138 -0.03 16.37 -9.42
C ARG A 138 -0.13 16.56 -7.91
N GLN A 139 1.02 16.77 -7.27
CA GLN A 139 1.10 16.89 -5.82
C GLN A 139 0.85 18.33 -5.36
N SER A 140 0.06 18.48 -4.29
CA SER A 140 -0.01 19.74 -3.55
C SER A 140 1.26 19.95 -2.73
N THR A 141 1.70 21.19 -2.58
CA THR A 141 2.92 21.54 -1.84
C THR A 141 2.62 22.12 -0.46
N MET A 142 3.58 22.01 0.46
CA MET A 142 3.51 22.66 1.77
C MET A 142 3.37 24.18 1.64
N PRO A 143 2.59 24.85 2.51
CA PRO A 143 2.50 26.32 2.52
C PRO A 143 3.85 27.02 2.75
N SER A 144 4.79 26.35 3.41
CA SER A 144 6.15 26.82 3.66
C SER A 144 7.12 26.58 2.50
N SER A 145 6.62 26.18 1.32
CA SER A 145 7.47 25.95 0.15
C SER A 145 8.00 27.27 -0.43
N ILE A 146 9.27 27.26 -0.85
CA ILE A 146 9.94 28.37 -1.53
C ILE A 146 10.11 27.98 -3.00
N PHE A 147 9.38 28.65 -3.87
CA PHE A 147 9.51 28.50 -5.32
C PHE A 147 10.63 29.38 -5.87
N PRO A 148 11.31 28.97 -6.97
CA PRO A 148 12.38 29.75 -7.55
C PRO A 148 11.92 31.14 -8.00
N ALA A 149 12.82 32.13 -7.93
CA ALA A 149 12.63 33.43 -8.56
C ALA A 149 12.51 33.29 -10.09
N LEU A 150 11.87 34.27 -10.73
CA LEU A 150 11.74 34.30 -12.19
C LEU A 150 13.15 34.31 -12.83
N ASN A 151 13.37 33.42 -13.79
CA ASN A 151 14.62 33.19 -14.51
C ASN A 151 15.82 32.78 -13.62
N LEU A 152 15.55 32.20 -12.44
CA LEU A 152 16.62 31.66 -11.59
C LEU A 152 17.40 30.56 -12.36
N PRO A 153 18.74 30.65 -12.45
CA PRO A 153 19.55 29.56 -12.98
C PRO A 153 19.52 28.33 -12.06
N LEU A 154 19.33 27.16 -12.67
CA LEU A 154 19.28 25.87 -11.99
C LEU A 154 20.67 25.25 -11.92
N TRP A 155 21.00 24.69 -10.75
CA TRP A 155 22.25 23.94 -10.55
C TRP A 155 22.14 22.46 -10.89
N ALA A 156 20.95 22.00 -11.30
CA ALA A 156 20.65 20.62 -11.67
C ALA A 156 21.52 20.07 -12.83
N ALA A 157 22.13 20.95 -13.63
CA ALA A 157 23.01 20.60 -14.74
C ALA A 157 24.14 21.62 -14.98
N ALA A 158 24.53 22.39 -13.95
CA ALA A 158 25.48 23.51 -14.12
C ALA A 158 26.92 23.03 -14.38
N THR A 159 27.66 23.73 -15.25
CA THR A 159 29.07 23.45 -15.54
C THR A 159 29.91 23.41 -14.27
N GLY A 160 30.76 22.39 -14.12
CA GLY A 160 31.65 22.24 -12.97
C GLY A 160 30.99 21.60 -11.74
N TYR A 161 29.70 21.28 -11.81
CA TYR A 161 29.01 20.46 -10.81
C TYR A 161 29.13 18.99 -11.18
N THR A 162 28.96 18.11 -10.19
CA THR A 162 28.82 16.67 -10.44
C THR A 162 27.41 16.23 -10.11
N GLN A 163 26.79 15.46 -11.01
CA GLN A 163 25.52 14.81 -10.82
C GLN A 163 25.71 13.43 -10.21
N TYR A 164 24.81 13.09 -9.28
CA TYR A 164 24.79 11.84 -8.54
C TYR A 164 23.37 11.26 -8.56
N LEU A 165 23.27 9.94 -8.66
CA LEU A 165 22.07 9.21 -8.26
C LEU A 165 22.31 8.51 -6.92
N CYS A 166 21.28 8.48 -6.07
CA CYS A 166 21.30 7.83 -4.75
C CYS A 166 22.38 8.34 -3.78
N ARG A 167 22.97 9.52 -4.04
CA ARG A 167 23.99 10.14 -3.19
C ARG A 167 23.86 11.64 -3.19
N ASN A 168 24.30 12.25 -2.10
CA ASN A 168 24.68 13.65 -2.03
C ASN A 168 26.09 13.79 -1.48
N GLN A 169 26.81 14.80 -1.98
CA GLN A 169 28.13 15.20 -1.52
C GLN A 169 28.15 16.70 -1.26
N SER A 170 28.18 17.07 0.02
CA SER A 170 28.31 18.46 0.49
C SER A 170 29.51 18.56 1.42
N ASN A 171 30.29 19.63 1.31
CA ASN A 171 31.39 19.91 2.24
C ASN A 171 30.88 20.15 3.68
N TYR A 172 29.63 20.59 3.82
CA TYR A 172 29.03 20.96 5.11
C TYR A 172 28.45 19.75 5.86
N PHE A 173 27.74 18.85 5.16
CA PHE A 173 27.07 17.69 5.78
C PHE A 173 27.76 16.35 5.55
N GLY A 174 28.89 16.33 4.84
CA GLY A 174 29.56 15.11 4.43
C GLY A 174 28.79 14.33 3.37
N VAL A 175 29.18 13.08 3.16
CA VAL A 175 28.56 12.18 2.18
C VAL A 175 27.31 11.56 2.79
N ARG A 176 26.19 11.67 2.08
CA ARG A 176 24.94 10.97 2.41
C ARG A 176 24.55 10.06 1.25
N GLN A 177 24.24 8.81 1.56
CA GLN A 177 23.82 7.80 0.58
C GLN A 177 22.39 7.39 0.88
N SER A 178 21.66 7.05 -0.17
CA SER A 178 20.24 6.74 -0.10
C SER A 178 20.04 5.24 -0.24
N GLN A 179 18.95 4.73 0.32
CA GLN A 179 18.63 3.31 0.23
C GLN A 179 17.33 3.10 -0.54
N MET A 180 17.46 2.89 -1.84
CA MET A 180 16.34 2.65 -2.76
C MET A 180 16.75 1.78 -3.94
N ASN A 181 15.74 1.25 -4.61
CA ASN A 181 15.87 0.69 -5.95
C ASN A 181 15.41 1.73 -6.96
N ILE A 182 16.14 1.89 -8.06
CA ILE A 182 15.72 2.69 -9.21
C ILE A 182 15.66 1.77 -10.43
N SER A 183 14.49 1.68 -11.07
CA SER A 183 14.28 0.81 -12.24
C SER A 183 14.43 1.56 -13.57
N LEU A 184 14.22 2.88 -13.53
CA LEU A 184 14.41 3.77 -14.66
C LEU A 184 14.73 5.15 -14.12
N PHE A 185 15.73 5.82 -14.67
CA PHE A 185 16.00 7.23 -14.44
C PHE A 185 16.21 7.93 -15.77
N VAL A 186 15.48 9.02 -15.99
CA VAL A 186 15.59 9.87 -17.16
C VAL A 186 15.66 11.31 -16.68
N CYS A 187 16.56 12.11 -17.24
CA CYS A 187 16.54 13.55 -17.02
C CYS A 187 16.92 14.32 -18.28
N GLY A 188 16.62 15.62 -18.29
CA GLY A 188 16.97 16.50 -19.39
C GLY A 188 17.00 17.98 -19.01
N ASP A 189 17.75 18.75 -19.81
CA ASP A 189 17.91 20.22 -19.71
C ASP A 189 17.59 20.94 -21.04
N GLY A 190 16.92 20.25 -21.97
CA GLY A 190 16.53 20.76 -23.29
C GLY A 190 15.28 21.64 -23.30
N ALA A 191 15.01 22.26 -24.45
CA ALA A 191 13.95 23.27 -24.62
C ALA A 191 12.53 22.71 -24.93
N GLY A 192 12.37 21.40 -25.09
CA GLY A 192 11.09 20.77 -25.43
C GLY A 192 10.19 20.51 -24.21
N GLU A 193 8.88 20.44 -24.45
CA GLU A 193 7.91 20.01 -23.44
C GLU A 193 8.04 18.52 -23.14
N VAL A 194 7.77 18.17 -21.88
CA VAL A 194 7.80 16.80 -21.38
C VAL A 194 6.80 16.69 -20.24
N ALA A 195 6.12 15.55 -20.16
CA ALA A 195 5.13 15.27 -19.15
C ALA A 195 5.28 13.85 -18.60
N ALA A 196 4.70 13.59 -17.43
CA ALA A 196 4.65 12.25 -16.87
C ALA A 196 4.00 11.22 -17.83
N THR A 197 3.09 11.66 -18.70
CA THR A 197 2.39 10.83 -19.70
C THR A 197 3.26 10.39 -20.88
N ASP A 198 4.48 10.92 -20.99
CA ASP A 198 5.47 10.43 -21.96
C ASP A 198 6.07 9.10 -21.51
N PHE A 199 6.10 8.85 -20.18
CA PHE A 199 6.70 7.68 -19.56
C PHE A 199 5.69 6.66 -19.04
N CYS A 200 4.44 7.07 -18.81
CA CYS A 200 3.38 6.25 -18.23
C CYS A 200 1.99 6.68 -18.76
N TYR A 201 0.95 5.91 -18.46
CA TYR A 201 -0.44 6.30 -18.71
C TYR A 201 -1.40 5.62 -17.73
N PHE A 202 -2.63 6.13 -17.61
CA PHE A 202 -3.72 5.40 -16.95
C PHE A 202 -4.33 4.40 -17.93
N ASN A 203 -4.31 3.12 -17.59
CA ASN A 203 -4.95 2.09 -18.39
C ASN A 203 -6.49 2.18 -18.31
N SER A 204 -7.20 1.29 -19.03
CA SER A 204 -8.67 1.26 -19.04
C SER A 204 -9.32 0.95 -17.68
N TYR A 205 -8.54 0.54 -16.68
CA TYR A 205 -8.98 0.25 -15.31
C TYR A 205 -8.60 1.35 -14.31
N GLY A 206 -8.01 2.46 -14.79
CA GLY A 206 -7.58 3.57 -13.94
C GLY A 206 -6.26 3.35 -13.20
N HIS A 207 -5.46 2.34 -13.59
CA HIS A 207 -4.15 2.10 -12.99
C HIS A 207 -3.04 2.84 -13.75
N TRP A 208 -2.14 3.49 -13.01
CA TRP A 208 -0.96 4.14 -13.59
C TRP A 208 0.11 3.10 -13.93
N VAL A 209 0.40 2.94 -15.21
CA VAL A 209 1.30 1.89 -15.74
C VAL A 209 2.39 2.47 -16.63
N PRO A 210 3.57 1.82 -16.74
CA PRO A 210 4.65 2.28 -17.60
C PRO A 210 4.30 2.27 -19.08
N LYS A 211 4.94 3.16 -19.83
CA LYS A 211 4.83 3.31 -21.28
C LYS A 211 6.20 3.18 -21.91
N ARG A 212 6.29 2.45 -23.01
CA ARG A 212 7.46 2.44 -23.87
C ARG A 212 7.56 3.79 -24.56
N PHE A 213 8.74 4.39 -24.46
CA PHE A 213 9.07 5.64 -25.13
C PHE A 213 10.33 5.48 -25.97
N ASP A 214 10.48 6.38 -26.93
CA ASP A 214 11.70 6.55 -27.72
C ASP A 214 12.65 7.48 -26.96
N PRO A 215 13.81 6.99 -26.48
CA PRO A 215 14.80 7.80 -25.77
C PRO A 215 15.19 9.09 -26.51
N ASP A 216 15.32 9.01 -27.83
CA ASP A 216 15.91 10.08 -28.63
C ASP A 216 14.87 11.12 -29.11
N ALA A 217 13.58 10.83 -28.88
CA ALA A 217 12.49 11.79 -29.09
C ALA A 217 12.34 12.80 -27.93
N LEU A 218 13.02 12.57 -26.80
CA LEU A 218 12.92 13.41 -25.61
C LEU A 218 13.85 14.62 -25.68
N PRO A 219 13.47 15.76 -25.06
CA PRO A 219 14.33 16.95 -24.98
C PRO A 219 15.43 16.78 -23.92
N LEU A 220 16.32 15.81 -24.11
CA LEU A 220 17.39 15.46 -23.16
C LEU A 220 18.41 16.60 -22.99
N GLY A 221 18.67 17.38 -24.04
CA GLY A 221 19.66 18.45 -24.01
C GLY A 221 21.09 17.91 -23.83
N ASN A 222 21.97 18.71 -23.23
CA ASN A 222 23.41 18.41 -23.16
C ASN A 222 23.76 17.47 -21.99
N ASN A 223 23.00 17.53 -20.90
CA ASN A 223 23.27 16.74 -19.69
C ASN A 223 22.25 15.60 -19.47
N GLY A 224 21.18 15.54 -20.25
CA GLY A 224 20.17 14.49 -20.13
C GLY A 224 20.63 13.14 -20.65
N GLY A 225 19.98 12.08 -20.16
CA GLY A 225 20.28 10.69 -20.49
C GLY A 225 19.19 9.75 -20.00
N VAL A 226 19.22 8.50 -20.46
CA VAL A 226 18.23 7.44 -20.15
C VAL A 226 18.94 6.24 -19.54
N HIS A 227 18.67 5.96 -18.27
CA HIS A 227 19.33 4.91 -17.49
C HIS A 227 18.34 3.80 -17.15
N LYS A 228 18.51 2.65 -17.82
CA LYS A 228 17.66 1.45 -17.68
C LYS A 228 18.27 0.35 -16.81
N PHE A 229 19.53 0.51 -16.39
CA PHE A 229 20.27 -0.47 -15.57
C PHE A 229 20.32 -1.90 -16.15
N ALA A 230 20.17 -2.04 -17.47
CA ALA A 230 20.07 -3.34 -18.15
C ALA A 230 21.41 -4.06 -18.34
N ASP A 231 22.53 -3.34 -18.25
CA ASP A 231 23.88 -3.89 -18.36
C ASP A 231 24.47 -4.07 -16.95
N PRO A 232 24.60 -5.30 -16.42
CA PRO A 232 25.10 -5.52 -15.06
C PRO A 232 26.59 -5.19 -14.92
N LEU A 233 27.33 -5.09 -16.02
CA LEU A 233 28.74 -4.69 -16.02
C LEU A 233 28.92 -3.17 -16.15
N ASP A 234 27.87 -2.45 -16.53
CA ASP A 234 27.83 -0.99 -16.64
C ASP A 234 26.46 -0.43 -16.20
N LEU A 235 26.23 -0.43 -14.88
CA LEU A 235 24.99 0.06 -14.28
C LEU A 235 24.77 1.57 -14.47
N GLY A 236 25.77 2.33 -14.93
CA GLY A 236 25.64 3.75 -15.22
C GLY A 236 25.34 4.06 -16.70
N LYS A 237 25.17 3.03 -17.54
CA LYS A 237 25.03 3.20 -18.98
C LYS A 237 23.85 4.10 -19.36
N ASP A 238 24.13 5.09 -20.20
CA ASP A 238 23.11 5.85 -20.92
C ASP A 238 22.68 5.04 -22.16
N ALA A 239 21.38 4.86 -22.31
CA ALA A 239 20.75 4.13 -23.40
C ALA A 239 20.25 5.03 -24.54
N SER A 240 20.44 6.36 -24.43
CA SER A 240 20.19 7.32 -25.50
C SER A 240 21.45 7.60 -26.33
N ASP A 241 21.28 8.30 -27.44
CA ASP A 241 22.39 8.71 -28.31
C ASP A 241 23.27 9.84 -27.70
N ASN A 242 22.91 10.39 -26.53
CA ASN A 242 23.69 11.43 -25.84
C ASN A 242 25.00 10.92 -25.25
N GLY A 243 25.12 9.61 -24.96
CA GLY A 243 26.35 9.02 -24.40
C GLY A 243 26.71 9.54 -23.00
N ASN A 244 25.75 10.02 -22.23
CA ASN A 244 25.94 10.58 -20.89
C ASN A 244 26.02 9.48 -19.82
N HIS A 245 26.94 8.52 -20.01
CA HIS A 245 27.19 7.43 -19.08
C HIS A 245 27.59 7.97 -17.69
N PHE A 246 26.98 7.44 -16.65
CA PHE A 246 27.44 7.64 -15.28
C PHE A 246 28.52 6.61 -14.92
N THR A 247 29.44 6.99 -14.05
CA THR A 247 30.41 6.06 -13.47
C THR A 247 29.82 5.41 -12.22
N ALA A 248 29.73 4.08 -12.21
CA ALA A 248 29.33 3.32 -11.02
C ALA A 248 30.44 3.25 -9.97
N THR A 249 30.10 3.48 -8.70
CA THR A 249 31.01 3.36 -7.56
C THR A 249 30.35 2.55 -6.45
N GLY A 250 31.03 1.50 -5.97
CA GLY A 250 30.50 0.63 -4.91
C GLY A 250 29.32 -0.23 -5.35
N LEU A 251 29.14 -0.44 -6.65
CA LEU A 251 28.12 -1.30 -7.25
C LEU A 251 28.79 -2.48 -7.98
N THR A 252 28.17 -3.64 -7.93
CA THR A 252 28.56 -4.88 -8.63
C THR A 252 27.40 -5.41 -9.46
N VAL A 253 27.63 -6.51 -10.19
CA VAL A 253 26.57 -7.22 -10.94
C VAL A 253 25.38 -7.62 -10.06
N ASP A 254 25.58 -7.82 -8.76
CA ASP A 254 24.53 -8.22 -7.81
C ASP A 254 23.58 -7.06 -7.46
N ASN A 255 23.96 -5.83 -7.81
CA ASN A 255 23.09 -4.66 -7.66
C ASN A 255 22.07 -4.56 -8.80
N GLN A 256 22.24 -5.30 -9.90
CA GLN A 256 21.15 -5.44 -10.87
C GLN A 256 20.06 -6.32 -10.29
N ILE A 257 18.83 -5.82 -10.32
CA ILE A 257 17.66 -6.51 -9.78
C ILE A 257 16.53 -6.52 -10.80
N THR A 258 15.57 -7.42 -10.59
CA THR A 258 14.31 -7.44 -11.36
C THR A 258 13.11 -6.98 -10.53
N ASP A 259 13.34 -6.31 -9.40
CA ASP A 259 12.27 -5.67 -8.63
C ASP A 259 11.96 -4.32 -9.26
N THR A 260 10.95 -4.32 -10.12
CA THR A 260 10.53 -3.17 -10.95
C THR A 260 9.02 -2.98 -10.84
N PRO A 261 8.44 -1.88 -11.34
CA PRO A 261 6.98 -1.74 -11.46
C PRO A 261 6.26 -2.95 -12.07
N SER A 262 6.86 -3.58 -13.08
CA SER A 262 6.30 -4.71 -13.81
C SER A 262 6.47 -6.05 -13.08
N LYS A 263 7.39 -6.12 -12.11
CA LYS A 263 7.66 -7.29 -11.28
C LYS A 263 8.01 -6.85 -9.87
N ASN A 264 7.05 -6.26 -9.18
CA ASN A 264 7.28 -5.69 -7.87
C ASN A 264 7.50 -6.83 -6.86
N GLY A 265 8.73 -6.95 -6.35
CA GLY A 265 9.17 -8.05 -5.49
C GLY A 265 8.78 -7.84 -4.02
N THR A 266 8.53 -8.93 -3.30
CA THR A 266 8.40 -8.84 -1.84
C THR A 266 9.72 -8.44 -1.19
N ILE A 267 9.62 -7.65 -0.13
CA ILE A 267 10.73 -7.30 0.76
C ILE A 267 10.29 -7.53 2.21
N LEU A 268 11.23 -7.46 3.16
CA LEU A 268 10.90 -7.38 4.58
C LEU A 268 10.19 -6.04 4.85
N ASN A 269 9.12 -6.05 5.63
CA ASN A 269 8.26 -4.87 5.78
C ASN A 269 8.72 -4.00 6.96
N PRO A 270 9.42 -2.85 6.76
CA PRO A 270 9.81 -1.98 7.86
C PRO A 270 8.64 -1.27 8.53
N LEU A 271 7.42 -1.34 7.98
CA LEU A 271 6.21 -0.85 8.66
C LEU A 271 5.62 -1.88 9.62
N TYR A 272 5.99 -3.16 9.45
CA TYR A 272 5.50 -4.29 10.25
C TYR A 272 6.66 -4.97 11.00
N VAL A 273 7.47 -4.14 11.64
CA VAL A 273 8.51 -4.57 12.59
C VAL A 273 8.28 -3.93 13.94
N ASP A 274 8.74 -4.62 14.97
CA ASP A 274 9.12 -3.97 16.21
C ASP A 274 10.57 -3.47 16.03
N SER A 275 10.73 -2.18 15.73
CA SER A 275 12.03 -1.58 15.40
C SER A 275 13.03 -1.65 16.56
N ALA A 276 12.57 -1.88 17.80
CA ALA A 276 13.45 -2.15 18.93
C ALA A 276 14.11 -3.55 18.85
N LYS A 277 13.63 -4.43 17.97
CA LYS A 277 14.01 -5.85 17.90
C LYS A 277 14.74 -6.22 16.62
N ILE A 278 14.32 -5.69 15.47
CA ILE A 278 14.90 -6.04 14.16
C ILE A 278 14.89 -4.83 13.22
N THR A 279 15.99 -4.67 12.47
CA THR A 279 16.11 -3.59 11.48
C THR A 279 16.35 -4.20 10.10
N PRO A 280 15.37 -4.14 9.19
CA PRO A 280 15.59 -4.45 7.79
C PRO A 280 16.61 -3.48 7.16
N THR A 281 17.56 -4.01 6.39
CA THR A 281 18.60 -3.24 5.70
C THR A 281 18.85 -3.80 4.30
N ASN A 282 19.71 -3.16 3.50
CA ASN A 282 20.08 -3.56 2.14
C ASN A 282 18.86 -3.84 1.24
N GLY A 283 17.95 -2.87 1.20
CA GLY A 283 16.68 -2.98 0.48
C GLY A 283 15.59 -3.71 1.21
N ASN A 284 15.71 -3.75 2.53
CA ASN A 284 14.90 -4.59 3.38
C ASN A 284 14.96 -6.06 2.93
N LEU A 285 16.13 -6.50 2.48
CA LEU A 285 16.43 -7.89 2.14
C LEU A 285 17.40 -8.52 3.14
N THR A 286 17.90 -7.75 4.09
CA THR A 286 18.70 -8.26 5.20
C THR A 286 17.95 -8.03 6.50
N ALA A 287 17.78 -9.07 7.30
CA ALA A 287 17.30 -8.98 8.67
C ALA A 287 18.48 -9.09 9.64
N ILE A 288 18.62 -8.13 10.55
CA ILE A 288 19.66 -8.10 11.58
C ILE A 288 19.00 -8.04 12.96
N GLY A 289 19.27 -9.04 13.80
CA GLY A 289 18.77 -9.09 15.17
C GLY A 289 19.47 -8.08 16.08
N ASN A 290 18.74 -7.46 17.00
CA ASN A 290 19.35 -6.56 18.00
C ASN A 290 20.29 -7.32 18.96
N ALA A 291 21.37 -6.68 19.40
CA ALA A 291 22.39 -7.24 20.28
C ALA A 291 21.89 -7.58 21.70
N SER A 292 20.96 -6.79 22.21
CA SER A 292 20.61 -6.79 23.64
C SER A 292 19.35 -7.58 23.99
N ASN A 293 18.66 -8.18 23.01
CA ASN A 293 17.33 -8.76 23.23
C ASN A 293 17.25 -10.25 22.79
N PRO A 294 17.03 -11.20 23.73
CA PRO A 294 16.75 -12.61 23.43
C PRO A 294 15.31 -12.89 22.99
N ALA A 295 14.41 -11.90 23.09
CA ALA A 295 13.01 -12.07 22.68
C ALA A 295 12.87 -12.15 21.15
N ALA A 296 11.68 -12.56 20.69
CA ALA A 296 11.47 -12.90 19.29
C ALA A 296 11.65 -11.71 18.32
N ASN A 297 12.82 -11.65 17.68
CA ASN A 297 13.16 -10.68 16.65
C ASN A 297 12.72 -11.25 15.31
N ASN A 298 11.57 -10.79 14.83
CA ASN A 298 11.02 -11.27 13.57
C ASN A 298 10.44 -10.13 12.75
N VAL A 299 10.36 -10.38 11.45
CA VAL A 299 9.80 -9.44 10.48
C VAL A 299 9.04 -10.21 9.41
N ALA A 300 7.84 -9.73 9.10
CA ALA A 300 7.03 -10.23 8.02
C ALA A 300 7.39 -9.55 6.69
N GLY A 301 7.07 -10.20 5.58
CA GLY A 301 7.16 -9.64 4.25
C GLY A 301 6.07 -8.60 3.98
N THR A 302 6.24 -7.85 2.90
CA THR A 302 5.29 -6.80 2.49
C THR A 302 4.03 -7.30 1.79
N ARG A 303 3.88 -8.59 1.48
CA ARG A 303 2.77 -9.06 0.65
C ARG A 303 2.21 -10.40 1.11
N ILE A 304 0.89 -10.53 1.02
CA ILE A 304 0.16 -11.78 1.24
C ILE A 304 0.36 -12.72 0.05
N ILE A 305 0.67 -13.99 0.33
CA ILE A 305 0.92 -14.99 -0.69
C ILE A 305 -0.42 -15.45 -1.31
N ARG A 306 -0.56 -15.27 -2.63
CA ARG A 306 -1.77 -15.62 -3.41
C ARG A 306 -1.53 -16.67 -4.48
N HIS A 307 -0.31 -17.19 -4.60
CA HIS A 307 0.07 -18.23 -5.57
C HIS A 307 1.03 -19.23 -4.91
N LYS A 308 1.31 -20.34 -5.58
CA LYS A 308 2.34 -21.29 -5.14
C LYS A 308 3.71 -20.61 -5.20
N ALA A 309 4.21 -20.19 -4.04
CA ALA A 309 5.33 -19.25 -3.91
C ALA A 309 6.50 -19.87 -3.17
N PHE A 310 7.71 -19.49 -3.55
CA PHE A 310 8.95 -19.86 -2.90
C PHE A 310 9.80 -18.63 -2.60
N PHE A 311 10.41 -18.65 -1.42
CA PHE A 311 11.41 -17.68 -1.00
C PHE A 311 12.49 -18.36 -0.17
N ALA A 312 13.68 -17.79 -0.15
CA ALA A 312 14.81 -18.39 0.55
C ALA A 312 15.56 -17.37 1.41
N MET A 313 16.37 -17.89 2.32
CA MET A 313 17.35 -17.14 3.06
C MET A 313 18.73 -17.79 3.03
N THR A 314 19.74 -16.97 3.26
CA THR A 314 21.10 -17.37 3.60
C THR A 314 21.46 -16.78 4.96
N PRO A 315 21.71 -17.61 5.99
CA PRO A 315 22.28 -17.12 7.24
C PRO A 315 23.74 -16.70 7.03
N VAL A 316 24.10 -15.49 7.46
CA VAL A 316 25.43 -14.91 7.23
C VAL A 316 26.24 -14.78 8.51
N THR A 317 25.59 -14.49 9.63
CA THR A 317 26.27 -14.37 10.93
C THR A 317 25.39 -14.98 12.00
N LEU A 318 25.91 -15.93 12.80
CA LEU A 318 25.17 -16.58 13.90
C LEU A 318 25.15 -15.79 15.20
N GLY A 319 26.22 -15.06 15.53
CA GLY A 319 26.34 -14.44 16.86
C GLY A 319 26.06 -15.45 17.99
N ASN A 320 25.25 -15.05 18.97
CA ASN A 320 24.72 -15.92 20.05
C ASN A 320 23.23 -16.29 19.84
N GLY A 321 22.72 -16.10 18.62
CA GLY A 321 21.28 -16.18 18.33
C GLY A 321 20.88 -17.43 17.56
N SER A 322 19.75 -17.32 16.86
CA SER A 322 19.25 -18.34 15.93
C SER A 322 18.55 -17.68 14.74
N PHE A 323 18.39 -18.44 13.66
CA PHE A 323 17.66 -18.00 12.47
C PHE A 323 16.61 -19.01 12.04
N TYR A 324 15.41 -18.53 11.74
CA TYR A 324 14.29 -19.33 11.25
C TYR A 324 13.69 -18.68 10.00
N ILE A 325 13.17 -19.49 9.10
CA ILE A 325 12.42 -19.06 7.92
C ILE A 325 11.02 -19.67 7.95
N GLY A 326 10.02 -18.93 7.51
CA GLY A 326 8.68 -19.48 7.43
C GLY A 326 7.63 -18.47 7.04
N LEU A 327 6.43 -18.70 7.56
CA LEU A 327 5.22 -17.93 7.28
C LEU A 327 4.65 -17.40 8.59
N GLN A 328 3.90 -16.30 8.47
CA GLN A 328 3.11 -15.74 9.56
C GLN A 328 1.70 -15.44 9.06
N THR A 329 0.66 -15.79 9.82
CA THR A 329 -0.71 -15.36 9.55
C THR A 329 -0.94 -13.93 10.02
N ALA A 330 -1.97 -13.25 9.54
CA ALA A 330 -2.34 -11.91 10.02
C ALA A 330 -2.52 -11.81 11.56
N ASN A 331 -2.96 -12.90 12.21
CA ASN A 331 -3.13 -12.98 13.66
C ASN A 331 -1.82 -13.29 14.42
N GLY A 332 -0.69 -13.35 13.72
CA GLY A 332 0.64 -13.53 14.31
C GLY A 332 1.07 -14.98 14.55
N LEU A 333 0.29 -15.98 14.14
CA LEU A 333 0.70 -17.39 14.24
C LEU A 333 1.79 -17.71 13.22
N THR A 334 2.84 -18.40 13.67
CA THR A 334 4.01 -18.71 12.84
C THR A 334 4.06 -20.19 12.43
N TYR A 335 4.54 -20.42 11.21
CA TYR A 335 4.78 -21.73 10.61
C TYR A 335 6.18 -21.71 10.02
N CYS A 336 7.18 -22.22 10.76
CA CYS A 336 8.58 -21.98 10.42
C CYS A 336 9.48 -23.20 10.59
N TYR A 337 10.59 -23.16 9.87
CA TYR A 337 11.68 -24.12 9.93
C TYR A 337 12.85 -23.53 10.73
N ARG A 338 13.25 -24.29 11.75
CA ARG A 338 14.25 -23.87 12.71
C ARG A 338 15.64 -24.34 12.32
N GLN A 339 16.65 -23.59 12.76
CA GLN A 339 18.07 -23.91 12.55
C GLN A 339 18.46 -25.32 12.98
N ASP A 340 17.84 -25.86 14.03
CA ASP A 340 18.06 -27.21 14.56
C ASP A 340 17.39 -28.33 13.74
N GLY A 341 16.66 -27.98 12.68
CA GLY A 341 15.95 -28.93 11.81
C GLY A 341 14.50 -29.21 12.23
N ALA A 342 14.02 -28.62 13.33
CA ALA A 342 12.63 -28.74 13.75
C ALA A 342 11.70 -27.76 13.00
N THR A 343 10.40 -28.01 13.05
CA THR A 343 9.37 -27.04 12.63
C THR A 343 8.62 -26.48 13.83
N VAL A 344 8.10 -25.27 13.69
CA VAL A 344 7.07 -24.69 14.57
C VAL A 344 5.78 -24.56 13.75
N LEU A 345 4.67 -25.13 14.21
CA LEU A 345 3.35 -24.99 13.57
C LEU A 345 2.36 -24.45 14.60
N ALA A 346 1.94 -23.20 14.42
CA ALA A 346 1.06 -22.49 15.34
C ALA A 346 1.50 -22.59 16.83
N GLY A 347 2.82 -22.54 17.06
CA GLY A 347 3.44 -22.63 18.38
C GLY A 347 3.90 -24.04 18.82
N ALA A 348 3.53 -25.10 18.10
CA ALA A 348 3.95 -26.47 18.41
C ALA A 348 5.27 -26.82 17.71
N VAL A 349 6.28 -27.28 18.48
CA VAL A 349 7.59 -27.69 17.94
C VAL A 349 7.59 -29.18 17.62
N SER A 350 8.13 -29.59 16.47
CA SER A 350 8.24 -31.00 16.07
C SER A 350 9.51 -31.28 15.26
N ALA A 351 10.06 -32.49 15.37
CA ALA A 351 11.16 -32.93 14.52
C ALA A 351 10.69 -33.03 13.06
N TYR A 352 11.55 -32.67 12.10
CA TYR A 352 11.15 -32.54 10.70
C TYR A 352 12.29 -32.82 9.72
N GLY A 353 13.27 -31.93 9.60
CA GLY A 353 14.32 -31.95 8.58
C GLY A 353 15.73 -31.88 9.15
N ALA A 354 16.72 -31.64 8.29
CA ALA A 354 18.12 -31.50 8.69
C ALA A 354 18.39 -30.16 9.40
N ALA A 355 19.46 -30.06 10.19
CA ALA A 355 19.91 -28.76 10.69
C ALA A 355 20.59 -27.92 9.58
N PHE A 356 20.64 -26.62 9.76
CA PHE A 356 21.35 -25.69 8.86
C PHE A 356 22.18 -24.64 9.63
N ALA A 357 23.15 -24.04 8.97
CA ALA A 357 24.12 -23.12 9.56
C ALA A 357 24.46 -21.94 8.65
N VAL A 358 25.37 -21.07 9.10
CA VAL A 358 25.91 -19.96 8.30
C VAL A 358 26.47 -20.48 6.98
N GLY A 359 26.09 -19.81 5.89
CA GLY A 359 26.48 -20.16 4.51
C GLY A 359 25.55 -21.15 3.81
N ASP A 360 24.64 -21.83 4.53
CA ASP A 360 23.62 -22.66 3.91
C ASP A 360 22.55 -21.80 3.21
N TRP A 361 21.95 -22.34 2.16
CA TRP A 361 20.70 -21.82 1.60
C TRP A 361 19.53 -22.67 2.06
N VAL A 362 18.50 -22.03 2.61
CA VAL A 362 17.26 -22.68 3.02
C VAL A 362 16.05 -21.94 2.47
N GLY A 363 15.05 -22.71 2.03
CA GLY A 363 13.88 -22.22 1.33
C GLY A 363 12.57 -22.59 2.03
N CYS A 364 11.54 -21.78 1.80
CA CYS A 364 10.17 -22.03 2.21
C CYS A 364 9.27 -21.91 0.98
N GLY A 365 8.54 -22.98 0.69
CA GLY A 365 7.47 -23.06 -0.28
C GLY A 365 6.10 -23.08 0.40
N TYR A 366 5.14 -22.36 -0.16
CA TYR A 366 3.75 -22.37 0.28
C TYR A 366 2.81 -22.47 -0.92
N ASP A 367 1.79 -23.33 -0.81
CA ASP A 367 0.69 -23.42 -1.77
C ASP A 367 -0.63 -22.99 -1.12
N PRO A 368 -1.19 -21.80 -1.43
CA PRO A 368 -2.45 -21.35 -0.87
C PRO A 368 -3.66 -22.16 -1.35
N ALA A 369 -3.55 -22.94 -2.44
CA ALA A 369 -4.66 -23.76 -2.93
C ALA A 369 -4.91 -25.00 -2.05
N THR A 370 -3.84 -25.56 -1.47
CA THR A 370 -3.91 -26.75 -0.59
C THR A 370 -3.64 -26.43 0.87
N GLY A 371 -2.97 -25.30 1.16
CA GLY A 371 -2.49 -24.96 2.50
C GLY A 371 -1.17 -25.66 2.86
N ASP A 372 -0.49 -26.27 1.89
CA ASP A 372 0.74 -27.02 2.10
C ASP A 372 1.94 -26.09 2.32
N VAL A 373 2.77 -26.45 3.30
CA VAL A 373 4.06 -25.79 3.56
C VAL A 373 5.18 -26.80 3.34
N GLU A 374 6.21 -26.41 2.62
CA GLU A 374 7.38 -27.25 2.38
C GLU A 374 8.66 -26.45 2.59
N PHE A 375 9.65 -27.04 3.27
CA PHE A 375 10.94 -26.40 3.47
C PHE A 375 12.02 -27.16 2.70
N PHE A 376 13.05 -26.42 2.29
CA PHE A 376 14.10 -26.92 1.44
C PHE A 376 15.48 -26.53 1.98
N LYS A 377 16.47 -27.37 1.72
CA LYS A 377 17.89 -27.03 1.90
C LYS A 377 18.61 -27.21 0.58
N LEU A 378 19.46 -26.27 0.20
CA LEU A 378 20.31 -26.41 -0.97
C LEU A 378 21.44 -27.39 -0.68
N VAL A 379 21.53 -28.47 -1.45
CA VAL A 379 22.59 -29.49 -1.33
C VAL A 379 23.09 -29.82 -2.72
N GLY A 380 24.41 -29.69 -2.95
CA GLY A 380 25.01 -30.04 -4.23
C GLY A 380 24.49 -29.24 -5.43
N GLY A 381 24.03 -28.00 -5.23
CA GLY A 381 23.50 -27.14 -6.29
C GLY A 381 22.04 -27.40 -6.66
N ALA A 382 21.29 -28.15 -5.84
CA ALA A 382 19.86 -28.38 -6.03
C ALA A 382 19.10 -28.21 -4.70
N TRP A 383 17.84 -27.77 -4.78
CA TRP A 383 16.97 -27.68 -3.61
C TRP A 383 16.44 -29.07 -3.23
N VAL A 384 16.74 -29.50 -2.01
CA VAL A 384 16.30 -30.78 -1.47
C VAL A 384 15.19 -30.54 -0.46
N SER A 385 14.01 -31.10 -0.72
CA SER A 385 12.87 -31.08 0.21
C SER A 385 13.24 -31.69 1.55
N GLN A 386 12.77 -31.05 2.63
CA GLN A 386 12.86 -31.53 4.00
C GLN A 386 11.56 -32.22 4.46
N GLY A 387 10.55 -32.30 3.58
CA GLY A 387 9.25 -32.94 3.80
C GLY A 387 8.07 -31.99 3.55
N ILE A 388 6.97 -32.48 3.02
CA ILE A 388 5.76 -31.65 2.87
C ILE A 388 4.98 -31.68 4.20
N LEU A 389 4.51 -30.51 4.65
CA LEU A 389 3.56 -30.35 5.73
C LEU A 389 2.18 -30.07 5.11
N PRO A 390 1.36 -31.12 4.89
CA PRO A 390 0.15 -30.99 4.12
C PRO A 390 -0.93 -30.22 4.90
N ALA A 391 -1.63 -29.32 4.22
CA ALA A 391 -2.72 -28.50 4.76
C ALA A 391 -2.38 -27.88 6.13
N ALA A 392 -1.12 -27.50 6.35
CA ALA A 392 -0.65 -26.95 7.61
C ALA A 392 -1.36 -25.65 7.99
N ILE A 393 -1.87 -24.92 6.99
CA ILE A 393 -2.60 -23.67 7.16
C ILE A 393 -3.95 -23.77 6.45
N SER A 394 -5.03 -23.85 7.23
CA SER A 394 -6.39 -23.84 6.70
C SER A 394 -6.84 -22.40 6.42
N ALA A 395 -6.85 -21.99 5.14
CA ALA A 395 -7.52 -20.77 4.64
C ALA A 395 -7.23 -19.49 5.47
N ALA A 396 -5.95 -19.09 5.52
CA ALA A 396 -5.54 -17.84 6.15
C ALA A 396 -4.67 -17.01 5.20
N ASP A 397 -4.78 -15.70 5.31
CA ASP A 397 -3.84 -14.77 4.68
C ASP A 397 -2.48 -14.90 5.39
N VAL A 398 -1.46 -15.25 4.62
CA VAL A 398 -0.10 -15.49 5.13
C VAL A 398 0.93 -14.62 4.44
N LEU A 399 1.89 -14.17 5.22
CA LEU A 399 3.06 -13.40 4.80
C LEU A 399 4.32 -14.28 4.91
N PRO A 400 5.32 -14.10 4.03
CA PRO A 400 6.66 -14.58 4.31
C PRO A 400 7.17 -14.01 5.64
N TRP A 401 7.98 -14.76 6.35
CA TRP A 401 8.42 -14.41 7.69
C TRP A 401 9.84 -14.91 7.94
N VAL A 402 10.62 -14.10 8.65
CA VAL A 402 11.98 -14.46 9.04
C VAL A 402 12.25 -14.06 10.48
N TYR A 403 13.10 -14.85 11.14
CA TYR A 403 13.58 -14.63 12.49
C TYR A 403 15.10 -14.47 12.49
N ALA A 404 15.59 -13.48 13.24
CA ALA A 404 17.00 -13.24 13.46
C ALA A 404 17.23 -12.62 14.86
N SER A 405 17.75 -13.37 15.84
CA SER A 405 18.06 -12.87 17.20
C SER A 405 19.54 -12.54 17.44
N HIS A 406 19.88 -11.76 18.48
CA HIS A 406 21.26 -11.57 18.97
C HIS A 406 22.35 -11.30 17.90
N GLN A 407 22.23 -10.21 17.15
CA GLN A 407 23.16 -9.84 16.07
C GLN A 407 23.29 -10.88 14.94
N THR A 408 22.38 -11.86 14.89
CA THR A 408 22.30 -12.72 13.72
C THR A 408 21.94 -11.90 12.50
N ARG A 409 22.50 -12.30 11.36
CA ARG A 409 22.23 -11.71 10.07
C ARG A 409 21.76 -12.78 9.11
N VAL A 410 20.64 -12.52 8.45
CA VAL A 410 20.10 -13.34 7.36
C VAL A 410 19.81 -12.47 6.15
N ASP A 411 20.15 -12.97 4.97
CA ASP A 411 19.83 -12.34 3.69
C ASP A 411 18.72 -13.12 3.00
N MET A 412 17.68 -12.41 2.59
CA MET A 412 16.47 -12.94 1.96
C MET A 412 16.55 -12.80 0.44
N ASN A 413 16.01 -13.79 -0.27
CA ASN A 413 15.68 -13.68 -1.69
C ASN A 413 14.22 -14.12 -1.90
N PHE A 414 13.40 -13.20 -2.40
CA PHE A 414 12.01 -13.48 -2.79
C PHE A 414 11.88 -13.66 -4.31
N GLY A 415 12.97 -13.55 -5.08
CA GLY A 415 13.00 -13.69 -6.54
C GLY A 415 13.39 -12.42 -7.30
N GLN A 416 13.82 -11.38 -6.59
CA GLN A 416 14.37 -10.13 -7.15
C GLN A 416 15.87 -10.22 -7.48
N ARG A 417 16.58 -11.23 -6.97
CA ARG A 417 17.97 -11.57 -7.30
C ARG A 417 18.04 -12.96 -7.90
N ALA A 418 19.13 -13.27 -8.61
CA ALA A 418 19.39 -14.60 -9.15
C ALA A 418 19.30 -15.69 -8.07
N TRP A 419 18.72 -16.83 -8.43
CA TRP A 419 18.67 -18.00 -7.55
C TRP A 419 19.98 -18.78 -7.61
N PRO A 420 20.42 -19.43 -6.51
CA PRO A 420 21.63 -20.26 -6.52
C PRO A 420 21.45 -21.58 -7.28
N ALA A 421 20.20 -21.96 -7.58
CA ALA A 421 19.79 -23.14 -8.34
C ALA A 421 18.39 -22.91 -8.93
N GLU A 422 17.99 -23.75 -9.88
CA GLU A 422 16.61 -23.79 -10.39
C GLU A 422 15.62 -24.00 -9.23
N LEU A 423 14.49 -23.29 -9.24
CA LEU A 423 13.48 -23.38 -8.17
C LEU A 423 12.85 -24.79 -8.11
N PRO A 424 12.40 -25.24 -6.93
CA PRO A 424 11.68 -26.51 -6.83
C PRO A 424 10.44 -26.53 -7.74
N ASP A 425 10.12 -27.71 -8.28
CA ASP A 425 9.07 -27.90 -9.28
C ASP A 425 7.73 -27.26 -8.88
N GLY A 426 7.17 -26.46 -9.78
CA GLY A 426 5.88 -25.79 -9.61
C GLY A 426 5.90 -24.57 -8.70
N TYR A 427 7.03 -24.21 -8.10
CA TYR A 427 7.16 -22.97 -7.33
C TYR A 427 7.68 -21.81 -8.18
N THR A 428 7.27 -20.60 -7.81
CA THR A 428 7.77 -19.35 -8.40
C THR A 428 8.17 -18.36 -7.30
N GLY A 429 9.07 -17.42 -7.60
CA GLY A 429 9.40 -16.34 -6.67
C GLY A 429 8.18 -15.49 -6.30
N HIS A 430 8.21 -14.82 -5.14
CA HIS A 430 7.08 -14.04 -4.65
C HIS A 430 7.13 -12.57 -5.13
N SER A 431 6.31 -12.27 -6.15
CA SER A 431 6.22 -10.95 -6.79
C SER A 431 4.85 -10.72 -7.45
N THR A 432 4.51 -9.48 -7.83
CA THR A 432 3.20 -9.16 -8.45
C THR A 432 2.96 -9.90 -9.77
N SER A 433 4.01 -10.18 -10.56
CA SER A 433 3.87 -10.87 -11.85
C SER A 433 3.32 -12.28 -11.69
N ASN A 434 3.62 -12.94 -10.56
CA ASN A 434 3.24 -14.33 -10.28
C ASN A 434 1.92 -14.44 -9.50
N MET A 435 1.36 -13.32 -9.03
CA MET A 435 0.05 -13.32 -8.40
C MET A 435 -1.06 -13.68 -9.40
N PRO A 436 -2.13 -14.34 -8.96
CA PRO A 436 -3.31 -14.52 -9.80
C PRO A 436 -3.93 -13.17 -10.16
N CYS A 437 -4.64 -13.15 -11.28
CA CYS A 437 -5.43 -12.00 -11.68
C CYS A 437 -6.54 -11.74 -10.66
N PRO A 438 -6.70 -10.50 -10.18
CA PRO A 438 -7.81 -10.19 -9.30
C PRO A 438 -9.11 -10.33 -10.08
N ASP A 439 -10.15 -10.85 -9.42
CA ASP A 439 -11.47 -10.98 -10.05
C ASP A 439 -12.01 -9.61 -10.47
N ILE A 440 -11.74 -8.59 -9.66
CA ILE A 440 -12.13 -7.19 -9.91
C ILE A 440 -10.89 -6.41 -10.34
N LEU A 441 -10.84 -6.05 -11.63
CA LEU A 441 -9.75 -5.26 -12.20
C LEU A 441 -9.90 -3.78 -11.88
N ASN A 442 -11.12 -3.24 -11.93
CA ASN A 442 -11.43 -1.86 -11.54
C ASN A 442 -12.35 -1.87 -10.31
N PRO A 443 -11.82 -1.59 -9.09
CA PRO A 443 -12.65 -1.50 -7.88
C PRO A 443 -13.77 -0.45 -7.97
N ASP A 444 -13.60 0.62 -8.76
CA ASP A 444 -14.60 1.69 -8.94
C ASP A 444 -15.92 1.15 -9.48
N ASP A 445 -15.92 0.02 -10.21
CA ASP A 445 -17.12 -0.62 -10.78
C ASP A 445 -18.07 -1.21 -9.72
N TYR A 446 -17.61 -1.34 -8.46
CA TYR A 446 -18.33 -2.00 -7.37
C TYR A 446 -18.34 -1.24 -6.05
N PHE A 447 -17.26 -0.52 -5.73
CA PHE A 447 -17.19 0.38 -4.60
C PHE A 447 -16.56 1.70 -5.03
N THR A 448 -17.29 2.79 -4.83
CA THR A 448 -16.80 4.10 -5.23
C THR A 448 -17.16 5.19 -4.24
N VAL A 449 -16.37 6.26 -4.26
CA VAL A 449 -16.54 7.45 -3.44
C VAL A 449 -16.69 8.65 -4.37
N ARG A 450 -17.64 9.52 -4.06
CA ARG A 450 -17.82 10.80 -4.77
C ARG A 450 -17.81 11.94 -3.79
N LEU A 451 -17.08 12.99 -4.14
CA LEU A 451 -17.11 14.27 -3.44
C LEU A 451 -17.92 15.26 -4.26
N SER A 452 -18.91 15.88 -3.65
CA SER A 452 -19.70 16.94 -4.27
C SER A 452 -19.67 18.21 -3.42
N SER A 453 -20.02 19.33 -4.06
CA SER A 453 -20.12 20.64 -3.42
C SER A 453 -21.43 21.31 -3.83
N GLY A 454 -21.91 22.24 -3.01
CA GLY A 454 -23.14 22.99 -3.28
C GLY A 454 -24.42 22.14 -3.34
N GLY A 455 -24.41 20.90 -2.82
CA GLY A 455 -25.56 19.99 -2.93
C GLY A 455 -25.74 19.34 -4.30
N ALA A 456 -24.69 19.29 -5.13
CA ALA A 456 -24.78 18.67 -6.45
C ALA A 456 -25.16 17.18 -6.40
N ASP A 457 -25.92 16.77 -7.41
CA ASP A 457 -26.26 15.39 -7.72
C ASP A 457 -25.02 14.59 -8.14
N ILE A 458 -25.13 13.27 -8.06
CA ILE A 458 -24.12 12.35 -8.62
C ILE A 458 -24.68 11.77 -9.91
N THR A 459 -23.92 11.86 -11.00
CA THR A 459 -24.39 11.49 -12.36
C THR A 459 -23.40 10.62 -13.13
N ASP A 460 -22.33 10.16 -12.47
CA ASP A 460 -21.16 9.50 -13.04
C ASP A 460 -20.80 8.18 -12.34
N LEU A 461 -21.79 7.47 -11.79
CA LEU A 461 -21.56 6.10 -11.32
C LEU A 461 -21.24 5.19 -12.52
N PRO A 462 -20.26 4.26 -12.39
CA PRO A 462 -19.89 3.34 -13.45
C PRO A 462 -20.91 2.21 -13.67
N TRP A 463 -22.06 2.28 -13.00
CA TRP A 463 -23.16 1.35 -13.15
C TRP A 463 -24.50 2.07 -13.03
N ASN A 464 -25.58 1.32 -13.29
CA ASN A 464 -26.94 1.80 -13.20
C ASN A 464 -27.64 1.32 -11.92
N PRO A 465 -27.83 2.19 -10.90
CA PRO A 465 -28.56 1.87 -9.67
C PRO A 465 -30.00 1.41 -9.88
N MET A 466 -30.66 1.83 -10.97
CA MET A 466 -32.04 1.40 -11.29
C MET A 466 -32.13 -0.08 -11.69
N VAL A 467 -31.00 -0.70 -12.04
CA VAL A 467 -30.92 -2.11 -12.44
C VAL A 467 -30.21 -2.94 -11.37
N GLN A 468 -29.24 -2.36 -10.68
CA GLN A 468 -28.36 -3.06 -9.76
C GLN A 468 -28.55 -2.55 -8.36
N LYS A 469 -28.77 -3.48 -7.41
CA LYS A 469 -28.91 -3.15 -6.01
C LYS A 469 -27.73 -2.27 -5.56
N THR A 470 -28.02 -1.08 -5.05
CA THR A 470 -27.01 -0.09 -4.68
C THR A 470 -27.31 0.43 -3.28
N LEU A 471 -26.27 0.47 -2.44
CA LEU A 471 -26.27 1.16 -1.15
C LEU A 471 -25.53 2.48 -1.32
N VAL A 472 -26.11 3.57 -0.84
CA VAL A 472 -25.43 4.86 -0.70
C VAL A 472 -25.43 5.30 0.76
N VAL A 473 -24.24 5.67 1.24
CA VAL A 473 -24.03 6.27 2.55
C VAL A 473 -23.50 7.69 2.34
N SER A 474 -24.32 8.68 2.69
CA SER A 474 -24.05 10.09 2.45
C SER A 474 -23.77 10.83 3.74
N LYS A 475 -22.79 11.73 3.69
CA LYS A 475 -22.47 12.64 4.79
C LYS A 475 -22.10 14.02 4.30
N ARG A 476 -22.82 15.03 4.81
CA ARG A 476 -22.42 16.43 4.72
C ARG A 476 -21.22 16.70 5.63
N ARG A 477 -20.22 17.42 5.09
CA ARG A 477 -18.87 17.57 5.66
C ARG A 477 -18.52 18.99 6.07
N ASP A 478 -19.29 19.99 5.64
CA ASP A 478 -19.09 21.41 5.94
C ASP A 478 -19.93 21.92 7.13
N MET A 479 -20.85 21.10 7.66
CA MET A 479 -21.72 21.46 8.77
C MET A 479 -22.16 20.22 9.57
N THR A 480 -22.52 20.41 10.83
CA THR A 480 -23.18 19.38 11.65
C THR A 480 -24.49 18.95 10.99
N ALA A 481 -24.59 17.68 10.66
CA ALA A 481 -25.70 17.07 9.94
C ALA A 481 -25.68 15.55 10.14
N SER A 482 -26.84 14.92 10.29
CA SER A 482 -26.91 13.46 10.42
C SER A 482 -26.46 12.78 9.12
N TRP A 483 -25.99 11.54 9.26
CA TRP A 483 -25.73 10.67 8.11
C TRP A 483 -27.05 10.26 7.46
N ARG A 484 -27.02 9.99 6.15
CA ARG A 484 -28.17 9.44 5.43
C ARG A 484 -27.75 8.18 4.69
N VAL A 485 -28.50 7.09 4.92
CA VAL A 485 -28.26 5.81 4.27
C VAL A 485 -29.50 5.37 3.50
N SER A 486 -29.34 5.28 2.19
CA SER A 486 -30.40 4.91 1.25
C SER A 486 -29.95 3.71 0.43
N ASP A 487 -30.91 2.91 -0.03
CA ASP A 487 -30.61 1.80 -0.94
C ASP A 487 -31.79 1.53 -1.87
N THR A 488 -31.47 0.93 -3.00
CA THR A 488 -32.44 0.65 -4.07
C THR A 488 -33.39 -0.51 -3.72
N VAL A 489 -33.15 -1.27 -2.64
CA VAL A 489 -34.05 -2.36 -2.21
C VAL A 489 -35.27 -1.77 -1.52
N ARG A 490 -35.06 -0.78 -0.64
CA ARG A 490 -36.14 -0.02 0.00
C ARG A 490 -36.76 1.00 -0.95
N GLY A 491 -35.98 1.53 -1.88
CA GLY A 491 -36.42 2.41 -2.96
C GLY A 491 -36.17 3.89 -2.68
N ASP A 492 -36.74 4.72 -3.55
CA ASP A 492 -36.57 6.17 -3.50
C ASP A 492 -37.21 6.79 -2.25
N SER A 493 -36.75 7.99 -1.89
CA SER A 493 -37.32 8.83 -0.84
C SER A 493 -37.32 8.22 0.58
N LEU A 494 -36.51 7.19 0.80
CA LEU A 494 -36.32 6.54 2.09
C LEU A 494 -34.85 6.56 2.51
N ALA A 495 -34.61 6.81 3.79
CA ALA A 495 -33.28 6.75 4.40
C ALA A 495 -33.37 6.25 5.85
N TRP A 496 -32.23 5.95 6.47
CA TRP A 496 -32.07 5.92 7.93
C TRP A 496 -30.82 6.72 8.32
N ARG A 497 -30.63 6.97 9.62
CA ARG A 497 -29.54 7.81 10.14
C ARG A 497 -28.56 6.98 10.95
N CYS A 498 -27.29 6.99 10.56
CA CYS A 498 -26.26 6.26 11.29
C CYS A 498 -26.17 6.69 12.76
N ASP A 499 -26.27 7.97 13.07
CA ASP A 499 -26.02 8.54 14.41
C ASP A 499 -27.17 8.37 15.41
N VAL A 500 -28.38 8.05 14.94
CA VAL A 500 -29.59 7.99 15.80
C VAL A 500 -30.14 6.56 15.94
N GLY A 501 -29.82 5.67 15.00
CA GLY A 501 -30.29 4.28 14.98
C GLY A 501 -31.04 3.94 13.69
N GLY A 502 -31.49 2.68 13.59
CA GLY A 502 -31.97 2.11 12.33
C GLY A 502 -33.32 2.60 11.80
N LEU A 503 -34.00 3.53 12.51
CA LEU A 503 -35.35 3.97 12.15
C LEU A 503 -35.40 4.54 10.73
N GLU A 504 -36.30 3.99 9.92
CA GLU A 504 -36.57 4.47 8.57
C GLU A 504 -37.28 5.83 8.61
N ILE A 505 -36.83 6.75 7.76
CA ILE A 505 -37.32 8.12 7.65
C ILE A 505 -37.50 8.53 6.19
N ALA A 506 -38.34 9.53 5.98
CA ALA A 506 -38.46 10.18 4.68
C ALA A 506 -37.14 10.85 4.26
N SER A 507 -36.89 10.83 2.96
CA SER A 507 -35.78 11.52 2.31
C SER A 507 -36.21 12.07 0.96
N SER A 508 -35.45 13.04 0.45
CA SER A 508 -35.61 13.61 -0.90
C SER A 508 -34.73 12.95 -1.96
N LEU A 509 -33.87 11.99 -1.58
CA LEU A 509 -33.00 11.28 -2.51
C LEU A 509 -33.78 10.33 -3.42
N THR A 510 -33.44 10.33 -4.72
CA THR A 510 -33.94 9.39 -5.72
C THR A 510 -32.78 8.80 -6.53
N PHE A 511 -32.91 7.54 -6.94
CA PHE A 511 -31.92 6.89 -7.79
C PHE A 511 -32.14 7.25 -9.26
N THR A 512 -31.04 7.43 -9.99
CA THR A 512 -31.05 7.70 -11.43
C THR A 512 -30.24 6.66 -12.18
N ALA A 513 -30.30 6.68 -13.51
CA ALA A 513 -29.63 5.68 -14.35
C ALA A 513 -28.11 5.64 -14.17
N ASN A 514 -27.47 6.72 -13.69
CA ASN A 514 -26.02 6.81 -13.50
C ASN A 514 -25.67 7.43 -12.13
N GLY A 515 -26.56 7.41 -11.14
CA GLY A 515 -26.29 8.05 -9.85
C GLY A 515 -27.51 8.32 -8.99
N ILE A 516 -27.54 9.49 -8.36
CA ILE A 516 -28.59 9.94 -7.43
C ILE A 516 -28.91 11.41 -7.66
N ASP A 517 -30.20 11.75 -7.59
CA ASP A 517 -30.69 13.11 -7.37
C ASP A 517 -30.96 13.26 -5.88
N VAL A 518 -30.30 14.22 -5.23
CA VAL A 518 -30.34 14.34 -3.77
C VAL A 518 -31.46 15.22 -3.24
N GLY A 519 -32.17 15.94 -4.10
CA GLY A 519 -33.29 16.80 -3.70
C GLY A 519 -32.93 17.90 -2.70
N ALA A 520 -33.88 18.20 -1.80
CA ALA A 520 -33.86 19.41 -0.96
C ALA A 520 -33.49 19.19 0.51
N ASP A 521 -33.30 17.94 0.97
CA ASP A 521 -32.92 17.68 2.36
C ASP A 521 -31.59 18.38 2.68
N THR A 522 -31.53 19.06 3.83
CA THR A 522 -30.39 19.90 4.21
C THR A 522 -29.13 19.09 4.46
N GLU A 523 -29.25 17.80 4.78
CA GLU A 523 -28.16 16.85 4.98
C GLU A 523 -27.46 16.42 3.68
N TYR A 524 -28.06 16.67 2.51
CA TYR A 524 -27.37 16.45 1.23
C TYR A 524 -26.78 17.72 0.64
N GLN A 525 -27.07 18.89 1.22
CA GLN A 525 -26.59 20.17 0.69
C GLN A 525 -25.15 20.46 1.10
N GLY A 526 -24.51 21.44 0.45
CA GLY A 526 -23.14 21.86 0.79
C GLY A 526 -22.07 20.90 0.29
N SER A 527 -20.98 20.76 1.04
CA SER A 527 -19.89 19.82 0.70
C SER A 527 -20.22 18.44 1.25
N ARG A 528 -20.27 17.43 0.38
CA ARG A 528 -20.73 16.08 0.73
C ARG A 528 -19.71 15.02 0.31
N VAL A 529 -19.75 13.88 0.99
CA VAL A 529 -19.15 12.63 0.53
C VAL A 529 -20.26 11.58 0.43
N ASP A 530 -20.21 10.81 -0.64
CA ASP A 530 -21.11 9.68 -0.89
C ASP A 530 -20.29 8.42 -1.12
N TYR A 531 -20.52 7.40 -0.30
CA TYR A 531 -19.95 6.07 -0.47
C TYR A 531 -20.98 5.15 -1.11
N PHE A 532 -20.63 4.54 -2.23
CA PHE A 532 -21.53 3.68 -2.99
C PHE A 532 -21.02 2.24 -3.02
N TRP A 533 -21.90 1.29 -2.73
CA TRP A 533 -21.65 -0.14 -2.94
C TRP A 533 -22.68 -0.72 -3.90
N ARG A 534 -22.20 -1.43 -4.91
CA ARG A 534 -23.02 -2.19 -5.87
C ARG A 534 -23.07 -3.65 -5.46
N ALA A 535 -24.27 -4.19 -5.26
CA ALA A 535 -24.43 -5.60 -4.94
C ALA A 535 -24.02 -6.48 -6.13
N SER A 536 -23.25 -7.51 -5.82
CA SER A 536 -22.84 -8.53 -6.77
C SER A 536 -22.18 -9.67 -6.00
N PRO A 537 -22.45 -10.95 -6.35
CA PRO A 537 -21.70 -12.08 -5.82
C PRO A 537 -20.20 -11.93 -6.05
N LYS A 538 -19.79 -11.25 -7.13
CA LYS A 538 -18.39 -10.98 -7.47
C LYS A 538 -17.72 -9.99 -6.52
N ALA A 539 -18.44 -8.94 -6.13
CA ALA A 539 -18.00 -7.93 -5.15
C ALA A 539 -18.21 -8.37 -3.70
N GLY A 540 -18.78 -9.56 -3.49
CA GLY A 540 -19.02 -10.07 -2.17
C GLY A 540 -20.11 -9.33 -1.41
N PHE A 541 -21.03 -8.62 -2.07
CA PHE A 541 -21.99 -7.71 -1.42
C PHE A 541 -23.44 -7.98 -1.84
N ASP A 542 -24.37 -7.92 -0.87
CA ASP A 542 -25.81 -7.94 -1.09
C ASP A 542 -26.57 -7.08 -0.07
N ILE A 543 -27.82 -6.76 -0.38
CA ILE A 543 -28.75 -6.01 0.47
C ILE A 543 -30.05 -6.82 0.57
N ILE A 544 -30.51 -7.07 1.80
CA ILE A 544 -31.67 -7.93 2.09
C ILE A 544 -32.61 -7.17 3.02
N GLU A 545 -33.91 -7.18 2.73
CA GLU A 545 -34.95 -6.75 3.67
C GLU A 545 -35.70 -7.99 4.21
N VAL A 546 -35.98 -8.00 5.51
CA VAL A 546 -36.66 -9.12 6.16
C VAL A 546 -37.56 -8.67 7.30
N ASN A 547 -38.66 -9.39 7.50
CA ASN A 547 -39.50 -9.31 8.69
C ASN A 547 -39.08 -10.40 9.69
N HIS A 548 -38.69 -10.01 10.89
CA HIS A 548 -38.33 -10.92 11.98
C HIS A 548 -39.43 -10.96 13.04
N VAL A 549 -39.55 -12.10 13.72
CA VAL A 549 -40.46 -12.28 14.86
C VAL A 549 -39.66 -12.85 16.03
N THR A 550 -39.66 -12.15 17.16
CA THR A 550 -38.98 -12.59 18.38
C THR A 550 -39.43 -13.99 18.79
N GLY A 551 -38.49 -14.80 19.26
CA GLY A 551 -38.70 -16.17 19.70
C GLY A 551 -38.50 -17.22 18.62
N THR A 552 -38.35 -16.84 17.34
CA THR A 552 -38.04 -17.77 16.23
C THR A 552 -36.90 -17.22 15.37
N PRO A 553 -35.80 -17.96 15.13
CA PRO A 553 -34.76 -17.49 14.23
C PRO A 553 -35.32 -17.31 12.81
N THR A 554 -34.92 -16.24 12.13
CA THR A 554 -35.32 -16.01 10.73
C THR A 554 -34.15 -16.34 9.82
N VAL A 555 -34.36 -17.23 8.85
CA VAL A 555 -33.36 -17.62 7.85
C VAL A 555 -33.74 -17.03 6.51
N VAL A 556 -32.83 -16.31 5.87
CA VAL A 556 -33.05 -15.68 4.56
C VAL A 556 -31.90 -15.97 3.60
N PRO A 557 -32.18 -16.16 2.29
CA PRO A 557 -31.13 -16.32 1.30
C PRO A 557 -30.41 -14.99 1.03
N HIS A 558 -29.14 -15.08 0.63
CA HIS A 558 -28.36 -13.93 0.17
C HIS A 558 -27.52 -14.27 -1.06
N LEU A 559 -27.13 -13.23 -1.81
CA LEU A 559 -26.37 -13.35 -3.06
C LEU A 559 -24.96 -12.75 -2.96
N ALA A 560 -24.41 -12.59 -1.75
CA ALA A 560 -23.03 -12.16 -1.55
C ALA A 560 -21.98 -13.17 -2.08
N GLY A 561 -22.35 -14.40 -2.43
CA GLY A 561 -21.47 -15.36 -3.09
C GLY A 561 -20.49 -16.12 -2.17
N GLY A 562 -20.80 -16.21 -0.88
CA GLY A 562 -19.96 -16.93 0.11
C GLY A 562 -20.37 -16.59 1.55
N LEU A 563 -19.62 -17.13 2.52
CA LEU A 563 -19.83 -16.86 3.94
C LEU A 563 -19.70 -15.35 4.21
N ILE A 564 -20.58 -14.80 5.05
CA ILE A 564 -20.58 -13.37 5.39
C ILE A 564 -19.53 -13.09 6.47
N ASP A 565 -18.68 -12.09 6.21
CA ASP A 565 -17.59 -11.66 7.09
C ASP A 565 -17.90 -10.33 7.80
N TYR A 566 -18.83 -9.55 7.25
CA TYR A 566 -19.23 -8.25 7.80
C TYR A 566 -20.68 -7.95 7.43
N ALA A 567 -21.46 -7.40 8.36
CA ALA A 567 -22.85 -7.05 8.09
C ALA A 567 -23.34 -5.93 8.99
N TRP A 568 -24.31 -5.16 8.48
CA TRP A 568 -25.10 -4.23 9.28
C TRP A 568 -26.49 -4.81 9.46
N LEU A 569 -26.95 -4.91 10.69
CA LEU A 569 -28.31 -5.29 11.04
C LEU A 569 -29.06 -4.04 11.47
N VAL A 570 -29.83 -3.48 10.54
CA VAL A 570 -30.51 -2.18 10.69
C VAL A 570 -31.97 -2.42 11.06
N PRO A 571 -32.41 -2.16 12.31
CA PRO A 571 -33.81 -2.26 12.69
C PRO A 571 -34.61 -1.06 12.15
N LEU A 572 -35.38 -1.26 11.08
CA LEU A 572 -36.10 -0.19 10.38
C LEU A 572 -37.25 0.42 11.20
N ASP A 573 -37.69 -0.27 12.25
CA ASP A 573 -38.66 0.23 13.22
C ASP A 573 -38.01 0.99 14.40
N GLY A 574 -36.68 1.15 14.37
CA GLY A 574 -35.87 1.85 15.36
C GLY A 574 -35.09 0.92 16.30
N GLY A 575 -33.99 1.44 16.83
CA GLY A 575 -33.08 0.73 17.74
C GLY A 575 -31.62 0.76 17.28
N ASP A 576 -30.79 0.00 18.01
CA ASP A 576 -29.35 -0.08 17.75
C ASP A 576 -29.04 -0.81 16.44
N VAL A 577 -28.21 -0.19 15.61
CA VAL A 577 -27.66 -0.78 14.38
C VAL A 577 -26.47 -1.65 14.78
N ARG A 578 -26.68 -2.97 14.79
CA ARG A 578 -25.64 -3.94 15.17
C ARG A 578 -24.77 -4.25 13.98
N VAL A 579 -23.47 -4.31 14.21
CA VAL A 579 -22.47 -4.64 13.20
C VAL A 579 -21.85 -5.99 13.53
N PHE A 580 -22.01 -6.95 12.62
CA PHE A 580 -21.30 -8.22 12.64
C PHE A 580 -19.93 -8.01 11.99
N HIS A 581 -18.90 -8.62 12.58
CA HIS A 581 -17.54 -8.61 12.04
C HIS A 581 -16.84 -9.92 12.41
N GLN A 582 -16.35 -10.66 11.42
CA GLN A 582 -15.78 -12.01 11.63
C GLN A 582 -14.61 -12.05 12.62
N ALA A 583 -13.84 -10.96 12.71
CA ALA A 583 -12.71 -10.86 13.62
C ALA A 583 -13.11 -10.74 15.11
N LEU A 584 -14.39 -10.60 15.43
CA LEU A 584 -14.88 -10.57 16.80
C LEU A 584 -15.16 -11.99 17.33
N PRO A 585 -15.02 -12.22 18.64
CA PRO A 585 -15.49 -13.45 19.28
C PRO A 585 -16.96 -13.76 18.97
N SER A 586 -17.30 -15.05 18.91
CA SER A 586 -18.67 -15.49 18.65
C SER A 586 -19.68 -14.85 19.61
N GLY A 587 -20.81 -14.39 19.07
CA GLY A 587 -21.85 -13.69 19.82
C GLY A 587 -21.58 -12.21 20.08
N GLN A 588 -20.40 -11.67 19.74
CA GLN A 588 -20.15 -10.24 19.89
C GLN A 588 -20.63 -9.42 18.69
N TYR A 589 -20.89 -8.13 18.93
CA TYR A 589 -21.24 -7.15 17.90
C TYR A 589 -20.74 -5.76 18.26
N LEU A 590 -20.50 -4.92 17.25
CA LEU A 590 -20.27 -3.49 17.42
C LEU A 590 -21.58 -2.72 17.20
N ARG A 591 -21.63 -1.46 17.64
CA ARG A 591 -22.75 -0.55 17.34
C ARG A 591 -22.29 0.54 16.39
N LEU A 592 -23.04 0.73 15.31
CA LEU A 592 -22.77 1.78 14.33
C LEU A 592 -23.23 3.15 14.87
N ASN A 593 -24.38 3.18 15.53
CA ASN A 593 -25.08 4.38 16.02
C ASN A 593 -24.58 4.91 17.37
N GLY A 594 -23.26 4.87 17.61
CA GLY A 594 -22.65 5.54 18.76
C GLY A 594 -21.34 4.93 19.24
N GLY A 595 -20.83 5.50 20.33
CA GLY A 595 -19.65 5.05 21.04
C GLY A 595 -19.99 4.00 22.10
N SER A 596 -19.59 2.75 21.87
CA SER A 596 -19.67 1.70 22.89
C SER A 596 -18.58 0.64 22.71
N VAL A 597 -18.24 -0.02 23.81
CA VAL A 597 -17.58 -1.32 23.79
C VAL A 597 -18.44 -2.34 23.04
N ALA A 598 -17.84 -3.46 22.61
CA ALA A 598 -18.55 -4.54 21.95
C ALA A 598 -19.66 -5.11 22.86
N GLY A 599 -20.86 -5.29 22.29
CA GLY A 599 -21.96 -5.99 22.95
C GLY A 599 -21.82 -7.51 22.79
N THR A 600 -22.61 -8.28 23.54
CA THR A 600 -22.67 -9.74 23.43
C THR A 600 -24.12 -10.21 23.46
N ASP A 601 -24.49 -11.03 22.48
CA ASP A 601 -25.79 -11.68 22.35
C ASP A 601 -25.58 -13.04 21.67
N ALA A 602 -25.80 -14.15 22.38
CA ALA A 602 -25.50 -15.46 21.83
C ALA A 602 -26.43 -15.79 20.64
N ASN A 603 -25.85 -16.26 19.53
CA ASN A 603 -26.59 -16.68 18.33
C ASN A 603 -27.42 -15.58 17.64
N TRP A 604 -27.10 -14.29 17.87
CA TRP A 604 -27.82 -13.16 17.26
C TRP A 604 -27.67 -13.11 15.73
N PHE A 605 -26.56 -13.62 15.21
CA PHE A 605 -26.20 -13.63 13.79
C PHE A 605 -25.43 -14.91 13.46
N ALA A 606 -25.78 -15.55 12.35
CA ALA A 606 -24.98 -16.59 11.72
C ALA A 606 -25.13 -16.52 10.21
N SER A 607 -24.16 -17.07 9.48
CA SER A 607 -24.20 -17.15 8.02
C SER A 607 -23.70 -18.50 7.52
N THR A 608 -24.11 -18.84 6.31
CA THR A 608 -23.56 -19.92 5.48
C THR A 608 -23.16 -19.32 4.14
N ALA A 609 -22.78 -20.13 3.16
CA ALA A 609 -22.46 -19.61 1.83
C ALA A 609 -23.66 -18.97 1.09
N VAL A 610 -24.89 -19.29 1.49
CA VAL A 610 -26.11 -18.91 0.76
C VAL A 610 -27.24 -18.36 1.64
N ASN A 611 -27.18 -18.56 2.96
CA ASN A 611 -28.22 -18.13 3.90
C ASN A 611 -27.63 -17.35 5.07
N LEU A 612 -28.36 -16.34 5.52
CA LEU A 612 -28.17 -15.61 6.76
C LEU A 612 -29.21 -16.04 7.79
N THR A 613 -28.85 -16.08 9.07
CA THR A 613 -29.76 -16.30 10.18
C THR A 613 -29.74 -15.11 11.13
N ILE A 614 -30.92 -14.52 11.35
CA ILE A 614 -31.22 -13.59 12.43
C ILE A 614 -31.67 -14.38 13.66
N GLY A 615 -31.01 -14.18 14.79
CA GLY A 615 -31.27 -14.91 16.03
C GLY A 615 -32.64 -14.62 16.63
N ALA A 616 -33.24 -15.62 17.28
CA ALA A 616 -34.55 -15.52 17.93
C ALA A 616 -34.65 -14.47 19.05
N SER A 617 -33.52 -14.04 19.62
CA SER A 617 -33.47 -13.02 20.67
C SER A 617 -33.73 -11.62 20.15
N LEU A 618 -33.67 -11.39 18.84
CA LEU A 618 -33.85 -10.06 18.26
C LEU A 618 -35.33 -9.62 18.32
N PRO A 619 -35.58 -8.30 18.48
CA PRO A 619 -36.94 -7.76 18.50
C PRO A 619 -37.72 -8.02 17.20
N THR A 620 -39.03 -8.28 17.31
CA THR A 620 -39.94 -8.32 16.17
C THR A 620 -39.88 -6.99 15.43
N GLY A 621 -39.76 -7.04 14.11
CA GLY A 621 -39.73 -5.83 13.27
C GLY A 621 -39.14 -6.08 11.88
N ARG A 622 -39.07 -5.01 11.10
CA ARG A 622 -38.39 -4.98 9.80
C ARG A 622 -36.90 -4.70 9.96
N TYR A 623 -36.10 -5.40 9.16
CA TYR A 623 -34.65 -5.24 9.13
C TYR A 623 -34.14 -5.06 7.71
N SER A 624 -33.20 -4.13 7.53
CA SER A 624 -32.33 -4.05 6.35
C SER A 624 -30.94 -4.58 6.69
N LEU A 625 -30.38 -5.38 5.77
CA LEU A 625 -29.16 -6.14 5.97
C LEU A 625 -28.20 -5.95 4.78
N PRO A 626 -27.42 -4.87 4.74
CA PRO A 626 -26.18 -4.83 3.97
C PRO A 626 -25.20 -5.89 4.49
N VAL A 627 -24.78 -6.81 3.63
CA VAL A 627 -23.91 -7.94 4.00
C VAL A 627 -22.73 -8.05 3.04
N TRP A 628 -21.54 -8.27 3.58
CA TRP A 628 -20.30 -8.38 2.82
C TRP A 628 -19.51 -9.64 3.17
N ARG A 629 -18.79 -10.17 2.18
CA ARG A 629 -17.72 -11.15 2.35
C ARG A 629 -16.41 -10.63 1.79
N THR A 630 -15.30 -11.18 2.28
CA THR A 630 -13.96 -10.91 1.76
C THR A 630 -13.87 -11.33 0.30
N VAL A 631 -13.26 -10.48 -0.52
CA VAL A 631 -12.93 -10.74 -1.92
C VAL A 631 -11.43 -10.41 -2.07
N PRO A 632 -10.58 -11.40 -2.39
CA PRO A 632 -9.14 -11.18 -2.53
C PRO A 632 -8.82 -9.99 -3.45
N GLN A 633 -7.93 -9.12 -2.98
CA GLN A 633 -7.49 -7.89 -3.65
C GLN A 633 -8.59 -6.83 -3.88
N PHE A 634 -9.77 -6.95 -3.24
CA PHE A 634 -10.86 -5.95 -3.36
C PHE A 634 -11.46 -5.53 -2.02
N SER A 635 -11.86 -6.47 -1.16
CA SER A 635 -12.49 -6.15 0.12
C SER A 635 -12.07 -7.13 1.21
N VAL A 636 -11.91 -6.65 2.43
CA VAL A 636 -11.45 -7.49 3.55
C VAL A 636 -11.99 -6.98 4.89
N PHE A 637 -12.22 -7.92 5.80
CA PHE A 637 -12.81 -7.69 7.12
C PHE A 637 -11.97 -8.38 8.19
N VAL A 638 -10.90 -7.70 8.63
CA VAL A 638 -9.83 -8.25 9.49
C VAL A 638 -9.72 -7.45 10.78
N ALA A 639 -8.80 -7.82 11.66
CA ALA A 639 -8.44 -6.99 12.79
C ALA A 639 -6.93 -7.01 13.00
N TYR A 640 -6.42 -5.93 13.59
CA TYR A 640 -5.06 -5.89 14.14
C TYR A 640 -5.09 -5.70 15.66
N GLY A 641 -3.99 -6.07 16.30
CA GLY A 641 -3.77 -5.81 17.72
C GLY A 641 -3.13 -4.44 17.92
N GLY A 642 -3.72 -3.59 18.77
CA GLY A 642 -3.07 -2.36 19.21
C GLY A 642 -1.72 -2.66 19.89
N ASN A 643 -0.74 -1.77 19.76
CA ASN A 643 0.60 -1.94 20.34
C ASN A 643 1.06 -0.75 21.20
N SER A 644 0.24 0.30 21.32
CA SER A 644 0.55 1.53 22.09
C SER A 644 1.85 2.25 21.67
N SER A 645 2.41 1.95 20.50
CA SER A 645 3.55 2.63 19.90
C SER A 645 3.10 3.88 19.16
N VAL A 646 3.91 4.95 19.16
CA VAL A 646 3.68 6.12 18.31
C VAL A 646 3.82 5.78 16.82
N ASP A 647 4.68 4.80 16.51
CA ASP A 647 4.76 4.16 15.20
C ASP A 647 3.92 2.88 15.24
N GLY A 648 2.60 3.05 15.28
CA GLY A 648 1.61 2.05 15.69
C GLY A 648 1.56 0.74 14.92
N ALA A 649 0.47 -0.02 15.11
CA ALA A 649 0.32 -1.33 14.46
C ALA A 649 0.19 -1.23 12.93
N PHE A 650 0.58 -2.31 12.25
CA PHE A 650 0.36 -2.49 10.82
C PHE A 650 -0.73 -3.55 10.60
N CYS A 651 -1.70 -3.24 9.75
CA CYS A 651 -2.73 -4.17 9.30
C CYS A 651 -2.44 -4.57 7.85
N PRO A 652 -1.96 -5.80 7.58
CA PRO A 652 -1.65 -6.23 6.23
C PRO A 652 -2.93 -6.45 5.42
N LEU A 653 -2.93 -5.95 4.18
CA LEU A 653 -3.97 -6.16 3.18
C LEU A 653 -3.31 -6.57 1.85
N ASP A 654 -4.09 -7.08 0.90
CA ASP A 654 -3.62 -7.44 -0.44
C ASP A 654 -4.06 -6.45 -1.51
N PHE A 655 -4.27 -5.18 -1.13
CA PHE A 655 -4.63 -4.07 -1.99
C PHE A 655 -4.26 -2.71 -1.37
N LEU A 656 -4.20 -1.67 -2.21
CA LEU A 656 -4.16 -0.27 -1.76
C LEU A 656 -5.59 0.15 -1.36
N PRO A 657 -5.87 0.51 -0.10
CA PRO A 657 -7.22 0.85 0.32
C PRO A 657 -7.69 2.17 -0.27
N ARG A 658 -8.98 2.22 -0.63
CA ARG A 658 -9.70 3.47 -0.89
C ARG A 658 -10.35 4.00 0.38
N MET A 659 -11.00 3.11 1.13
CA MET A 659 -11.69 3.41 2.37
C MET A 659 -11.39 2.32 3.40
N ALA A 660 -11.24 2.74 4.66
CA ALA A 660 -11.27 1.85 5.81
C ALA A 660 -12.27 2.39 6.85
N LEU A 661 -13.07 1.48 7.42
CA LEU A 661 -13.87 1.72 8.60
C LEU A 661 -13.22 1.00 9.79
N ILE A 662 -12.77 1.76 10.78
CA ILE A 662 -12.00 1.25 11.91
C ILE A 662 -12.76 1.52 13.21
N LYS A 663 -12.77 0.55 14.13
CA LYS A 663 -13.30 0.74 15.48
C LYS A 663 -12.61 -0.20 16.45
N THR A 664 -12.33 0.27 17.67
CA THR A 664 -11.89 -0.61 18.76
C THR A 664 -13.06 -1.36 19.40
N SER A 665 -12.86 -2.63 19.74
CA SER A 665 -13.86 -3.43 20.46
C SER A 665 -13.95 -3.12 21.97
N GLN A 666 -12.97 -2.40 22.53
CA GLN A 666 -12.77 -2.27 23.99
C GLN A 666 -12.94 -0.85 24.54
N ALA A 667 -13.21 0.15 23.70
CA ALA A 667 -13.46 1.52 24.15
C ALA A 667 -14.80 2.05 23.61
N PRO A 668 -15.44 3.00 24.32
CA PRO A 668 -16.72 3.58 23.91
C PRO A 668 -16.57 4.64 22.80
N ASN A 669 -15.79 4.35 21.76
CA ASN A 669 -15.53 5.28 20.65
C ASN A 669 -16.42 4.95 19.44
N PRO A 670 -16.76 5.93 18.58
CA PRO A 670 -17.51 5.65 17.35
C PRO A 670 -16.66 4.84 16.35
N HIS A 671 -17.28 4.47 15.22
CA HIS A 671 -16.51 4.03 14.06
C HIS A 671 -15.85 5.24 13.39
N TYR A 672 -14.68 5.03 12.78
CA TYR A 672 -13.94 6.03 12.04
C TYR A 672 -13.89 5.64 10.56
N ALA A 673 -14.46 6.49 9.72
CA ALA A 673 -14.42 6.37 8.27
C ALA A 673 -13.26 7.22 7.73
N LEU A 674 -12.27 6.53 7.17
CA LEU A 674 -11.06 7.09 6.59
C LEU A 674 -11.04 6.75 5.10
N ASP A 675 -10.77 7.73 4.24
CA ASP A 675 -10.61 7.48 2.82
C ASP A 675 -9.68 8.49 2.14
N ILE A 676 -9.32 8.10 0.93
CA ILE A 676 -8.28 8.73 0.14
C ILE A 676 -8.81 9.86 -0.74
N ASP A 677 -10.10 9.83 -1.05
CA ASP A 677 -10.73 10.82 -1.92
C ASP A 677 -10.82 12.15 -1.16
N ARG A 678 -11.03 12.10 0.16
CA ARG A 678 -11.00 13.26 1.07
C ARG A 678 -9.59 13.68 1.49
N ALA A 679 -8.66 12.72 1.63
CA ALA A 679 -7.26 12.97 1.96
C ALA A 679 -6.32 12.22 0.99
N PRO A 680 -5.92 12.84 -0.13
CA PRO A 680 -5.17 12.15 -1.19
C PRO A 680 -3.73 11.80 -0.82
N GLY A 681 -3.14 12.43 0.21
CA GLY A 681 -1.78 12.13 0.68
C GLY A 681 -1.77 11.31 1.98
N ASN A 682 -0.63 10.68 2.27
CA ASN A 682 -0.36 10.08 3.57
C ASN A 682 0.21 11.15 4.55
N PRO A 683 -0.11 11.08 5.86
CA PRO A 683 -1.17 10.25 6.42
C PRO A 683 -2.58 10.76 6.06
N ILE A 684 -3.54 9.85 6.10
CA ILE A 684 -4.97 10.18 6.10
C ILE A 684 -5.31 10.85 7.43
N THR A 685 -5.60 12.15 7.40
CA THR A 685 -5.93 12.96 8.59
C THR A 685 -7.40 13.35 8.67
N ASN A 686 -8.17 13.20 7.58
CA ASN A 686 -9.57 13.58 7.56
C ASN A 686 -10.42 12.36 7.93
N GLU A 687 -11.25 12.53 8.94
CA GLU A 687 -12.13 11.47 9.42
C GLU A 687 -13.60 11.90 9.45
N LEU A 688 -14.46 10.89 9.41
CA LEU A 688 -15.88 11.02 9.67
C LEU A 688 -16.31 9.89 10.60
N GLN A 689 -17.30 10.17 11.44
CA GLN A 689 -17.74 9.23 12.48
C GLN A 689 -19.21 8.85 12.27
N PRO A 690 -19.54 7.66 11.72
CA PRO A 690 -20.93 7.24 11.50
C PRO A 690 -21.82 7.27 12.75
N GLY A 691 -21.25 7.11 13.94
CA GLY A 691 -21.99 7.18 15.20
C GLY A 691 -22.32 8.58 15.70
N THR A 692 -21.95 9.64 14.97
CA THR A 692 -22.18 11.04 15.36
C THR A 692 -22.65 11.88 14.17
N ASN A 693 -23.27 13.04 14.45
CA ASN A 693 -23.66 14.02 13.43
C ASN A 693 -22.58 15.09 13.18
N GLY A 694 -21.38 14.89 13.74
CA GLY A 694 -20.29 15.85 13.68
C GLY A 694 -19.90 16.22 12.25
N VAL A 695 -19.37 17.43 12.10
CA VAL A 695 -18.69 17.86 10.87
C VAL A 695 -17.43 17.02 10.63
N GLU A 696 -16.90 17.01 9.40
CA GLU A 696 -15.59 16.39 9.15
C GLU A 696 -14.54 16.96 10.10
N ASN A 697 -13.77 16.06 10.70
CA ASN A 697 -12.70 16.41 11.62
C ASN A 697 -11.35 16.13 10.97
N THR A 698 -10.38 17.01 11.21
CA THR A 698 -8.99 16.78 10.83
C THR A 698 -8.23 16.37 12.08
N ILE A 699 -7.87 15.09 12.20
CA ILE A 699 -7.08 14.60 13.32
C ILE A 699 -5.61 14.46 12.92
N THR A 700 -4.74 15.09 13.70
CA THR A 700 -3.27 14.93 13.62
C THR A 700 -2.75 13.74 14.43
N ILE A 701 -3.45 13.35 15.49
CA ILE A 701 -3.03 12.32 16.44
C ILE A 701 -3.41 10.91 15.97
N ASP A 702 -4.52 10.71 15.27
CA ASP A 702 -5.04 9.39 14.83
C ASP A 702 -4.74 9.02 13.37
N ALA A 703 -3.73 9.69 12.80
CA ALA A 703 -3.32 9.53 11.42
C ALA A 703 -3.04 8.06 11.03
N VAL A 704 -3.53 7.66 9.86
CA VAL A 704 -3.30 6.32 9.28
C VAL A 704 -2.69 6.49 7.90
N ASP A 705 -1.61 5.77 7.61
CA ASP A 705 -1.16 5.66 6.22
C ASP A 705 -1.92 4.56 5.50
N PHE A 706 -2.40 4.87 4.30
CA PHE A 706 -2.88 3.89 3.35
C PHE A 706 -1.73 3.61 2.39
N VAL A 707 -1.23 2.38 2.39
CA VAL A 707 -0.10 1.94 1.57
C VAL A 707 -0.53 0.78 0.67
N SER A 708 0.27 0.44 -0.34
CA SER A 708 -0.02 -0.56 -1.38
C SER A 708 -0.35 -1.96 -0.85
N HIS A 709 0.00 -2.24 0.41
CA HIS A 709 -0.18 -3.52 1.08
C HIS A 709 -0.83 -3.41 2.47
N GLY A 710 -1.51 -2.29 2.76
CA GLY A 710 -2.31 -2.22 3.99
C GLY A 710 -2.44 -0.85 4.63
N LEU A 711 -2.62 -0.89 5.95
CA LEU A 711 -2.85 0.28 6.81
C LEU A 711 -1.75 0.35 7.88
N LYS A 712 -1.11 1.50 8.04
CA LYS A 712 -0.17 1.75 9.14
C LYS A 712 -0.72 2.82 10.06
N GLN A 713 -0.98 2.43 11.30
CA GLN A 713 -1.36 3.35 12.35
C GLN A 713 -0.16 4.23 12.74
N ARG A 714 -0.37 5.54 12.89
CA ARG A 714 0.68 6.51 13.27
C ARG A 714 0.37 7.24 14.58
N SER A 715 -0.40 6.58 15.44
CA SER A 715 -0.79 7.06 16.76
C SER A 715 -0.44 6.02 17.82
N SER A 716 -0.27 6.47 19.06
CA SER A 716 -0.28 5.62 20.26
C SER A 716 -1.58 5.72 21.06
N THR A 717 -2.66 6.25 20.45
CA THR A 717 -3.87 6.63 21.18
C THR A 717 -4.72 5.42 21.54
N SER A 718 -5.55 5.59 22.58
CA SER A 718 -6.50 4.57 23.01
C SER A 718 -7.73 4.42 22.10
N GLU A 719 -7.73 5.02 20.90
CA GLU A 719 -8.91 4.99 20.02
C GLU A 719 -8.77 3.93 18.92
N ASN A 720 -7.56 3.85 18.35
CA ASN A 720 -7.20 2.99 17.21
C ASN A 720 -5.81 2.35 17.38
N ASN A 721 -5.13 2.55 18.52
CA ASN A 721 -3.88 1.86 18.86
C ASN A 721 -3.72 1.62 20.37
N THR A 722 -4.75 1.04 21.00
CA THR A 722 -4.82 0.76 22.44
C THR A 722 -3.79 -0.28 22.93
N THR A 723 -3.91 -0.65 24.20
CA THR A 723 -3.10 -1.68 24.86
C THR A 723 -2.96 -2.96 24.03
N PRO A 724 -1.79 -3.64 24.11
CA PRO A 724 -1.57 -4.96 23.52
C PRO A 724 -2.75 -5.91 23.74
N ASN A 725 -3.13 -6.65 22.69
CA ASN A 725 -4.24 -7.62 22.65
C ASN A 725 -5.66 -7.03 22.50
N THR A 726 -5.79 -5.72 22.25
CA THR A 726 -7.09 -5.17 21.83
C THR A 726 -7.39 -5.52 20.39
N ILE A 727 -8.53 -6.16 20.12
CA ILE A 727 -9.00 -6.41 18.75
C ILE A 727 -9.53 -5.10 18.18
N ILE A 728 -8.94 -4.66 17.07
CA ILE A 728 -9.38 -3.48 16.32
C ILE A 728 -9.87 -3.95 14.95
N PRO A 729 -11.18 -4.22 14.82
CA PRO A 729 -11.80 -4.54 13.54
C PRO A 729 -11.63 -3.46 12.48
N VAL A 730 -11.40 -3.90 11.24
CA VAL A 730 -11.21 -3.10 10.04
C VAL A 730 -12.05 -3.71 8.93
N ALA A 731 -12.97 -2.91 8.38
CA ALA A 731 -13.61 -3.16 7.10
C ALA A 731 -12.97 -2.25 6.05
N ALA A 732 -12.39 -2.81 4.99
CA ALA A 732 -11.70 -2.02 3.96
C ALA A 732 -12.07 -2.46 2.55
N TRP A 733 -12.06 -1.48 1.63
CA TRP A 733 -12.31 -1.67 0.20
C TRP A 733 -11.20 -1.02 -0.63
N ALA A 734 -10.83 -1.67 -1.73
CA ALA A 734 -9.67 -1.32 -2.54
C ALA A 734 -9.91 -0.07 -3.40
N GLN A 735 -8.86 0.73 -3.56
CA GLN A 735 -8.66 1.64 -4.68
C GLN A 735 -8.06 0.87 -5.86
N THR A 736 -7.03 0.07 -5.55
CA THR A 736 -6.27 -0.68 -6.56
C THR A 736 -5.94 -2.07 -6.01
N PRO A 737 -6.22 -3.15 -6.75
CA PRO A 737 -5.82 -4.50 -6.37
C PRO A 737 -4.31 -4.61 -6.12
N GLY A 738 -3.87 -5.42 -5.15
CA GLY A 738 -2.45 -5.49 -4.76
C GLY A 738 -1.49 -5.92 -5.88
N LYS A 739 -1.99 -6.63 -6.91
CA LYS A 739 -1.23 -6.94 -8.12
C LYS A 739 -0.81 -5.69 -8.90
N PHE A 740 -1.61 -4.63 -8.85
CA PHE A 740 -1.42 -3.38 -9.59
C PHE A 740 -1.10 -2.17 -8.69
N ALA A 741 -1.13 -2.37 -7.37
CA ALA A 741 -0.96 -1.29 -6.40
C ALA A 741 0.42 -0.63 -6.52
N ARG A 742 0.41 0.70 -6.68
CA ARG A 742 1.58 1.58 -6.69
C ARG A 742 1.86 2.10 -5.28
N ALA A 743 3.09 2.54 -5.04
CA ALA A 743 3.45 3.06 -3.73
C ALA A 743 2.75 4.40 -3.45
N ARG A 744 2.56 4.72 -2.17
CA ARG A 744 1.84 5.93 -1.76
C ARG A 744 2.47 6.71 -0.59
#